data_AF-A0AB73BFV2-F1
#
_entry.id   AF-A0AB73BFV2-F1
#
_cell.length_a   1.000
_cell.length_b   1.000
_cell.length_c   1.000
_cell.angle_alpha   90.00
_cell.angle_beta   90.00
_cell.angle_gamma   90.00
#
_symmetry.space_group_name_H-M   'P 1'
#
loop_
_entity.id
_entity.type
_entity.pdbx_description
1 polymer ?
#
loop_
_entity_poly.entity_id
_entity_poly.type
_entity_poly.pdbx_seq_one_letter_code
_entity_poly.pdbx_strand_id
1 'polypeptide(L)'
;MNKLIQLTPILCTLILTGCGGGSSNKAPLFNEPNLSFTLNEDTSFTAQVTATDDDVLSYTLANAPSNGIIAVEANGEFTYTPNADFFGSDSASISASDSSLSTNVTVNFTVENVNDAPVLQTTNVFVTSSSTTEGSINVTDADGDEITITLVTPPESGEITINESTGEFTFEAQTLSSVNEVFEINYTDGVIDEPITASITLSPSYVTNEDKRNFYYSSSKSHLKQADIINESINDEISRYTVYQVQAAAYARAGFLDTAEDYLLLINEQTALASGLQDVAVALDSIRNVELGNNYRTRSLAAYNQYLAEKGFENINSSDASWLLGLVNDYMDVGQTEEAETLLNTINSYAEIVREEEYTKTYGYFQTAFKNAAEGALDVYAANPTDANQLTAQTFAAALVNISSNTGYEIQKSGEFKGKKTQRLKALYTAWAAEVLFRANSLELAREYVNLALSFYGVTGIDSNYDFAASEYTEANLGTYTYPLQTLAGLLEGLYDLEENPAFALLSSDFDISGAKQIMYSFTIAKSIIAGTSVADAAADGFAYFTEEGDYNEFFRSLTETNNNAGTAQILYQYGYTEQAKDVLTYAGEFISSDEYISAESSTSFLAGYKGCGLLVTISREVGADTAAAANRCLIMLNKLNTGTLRTLTDTSAIVVHSNVMVSLDRAGLTDEIPAINTQLLSKISVLDDIEDRFEYRLETLGYLVNAGFTDLALTTFNSAIAEVNENLSTLTSDQLLEILESLKIETILLSPSATGFWERYSMLSSMGANVGSISDFTSTYSSVKTQTSALVSGIETLILAQADTVIIEAMEDLIEAHTLLGEYEQATALVTNDVNGEADQLDLYTTMAELIASKDDFRDNRVASVDTDNDGLPNFFLANVTDEDIAASGLTADEDADNDGIADSEDSTPIGN
;
A
#
# COMPACT_ATOMS: atom_id res chain seq x y z
N MET A 1 84.43 -4.86 -20.46
CA MET A 1 85.62 -4.57 -19.63
C MET A 1 86.00 -5.82 -18.86
N ASN A 2 87.30 -6.16 -18.87
CA ASN A 2 88.03 -7.13 -18.02
C ASN A 2 87.60 -8.61 -18.05
N LYS A 3 88.29 -9.49 -18.79
CA LYS A 3 89.65 -10.10 -18.58
C LYS A 3 89.66 -11.23 -17.54
N LEU A 4 90.13 -12.40 -17.99
CA LEU A 4 91.11 -13.35 -17.42
C LEU A 4 90.67 -14.78 -17.80
N ILE A 5 91.46 -15.79 -18.18
CA ILE A 5 92.83 -16.02 -18.71
C ILE A 5 93.06 -17.54 -18.52
N GLN A 6 93.47 -18.25 -19.59
CA GLN A 6 94.39 -19.43 -19.63
C GLN A 6 94.04 -20.72 -18.84
N LEU A 7 94.51 -21.94 -19.15
CA LEU A 7 95.70 -22.45 -19.86
C LEU A 7 95.38 -23.80 -20.54
N THR A 8 96.05 -24.06 -21.67
CA THR A 8 96.39 -25.41 -22.14
C THR A 8 97.59 -25.95 -21.34
N PRO A 9 97.74 -27.28 -21.22
CA PRO A 9 98.96 -27.85 -21.78
C PRO A 9 98.80 -29.22 -22.47
N ILE A 10 99.67 -29.41 -23.44
CA ILE A 10 100.07 -30.66 -24.08
C ILE A 10 100.87 -31.52 -23.07
N LEU A 11 100.68 -32.84 -23.04
CA LEU A 11 101.75 -33.76 -22.66
C LEU A 11 101.66 -35.08 -23.44
N CYS A 12 102.84 -35.51 -23.87
CA CYS A 12 103.12 -36.58 -24.81
C CYS A 12 103.57 -37.86 -24.09
N THR A 13 103.31 -39.00 -24.72
CA THR A 13 104.17 -40.21 -24.85
C THR A 13 104.35 -41.31 -23.78
N LEU A 14 104.27 -42.55 -24.32
CA LEU A 14 104.98 -43.82 -24.01
C LEU A 14 104.60 -44.61 -22.73
N ILE A 15 104.57 -45.96 -22.66
CA ILE A 15 104.57 -47.11 -23.57
C ILE A 15 104.38 -48.40 -22.70
N LEU A 16 103.73 -49.42 -23.27
CA LEU A 16 103.78 -50.89 -23.04
C LEU A 16 103.47 -51.62 -21.70
N THR A 17 102.52 -52.56 -21.86
CA THR A 17 102.46 -53.99 -21.45
C THR A 17 102.23 -54.43 -20.00
N GLY A 18 101.17 -55.23 -19.83
CA GLY A 18 101.01 -56.19 -18.74
C GLY A 18 99.70 -56.98 -18.87
N CYS A 19 99.81 -58.27 -19.15
CA CYS A 19 98.72 -59.26 -19.30
C CYS A 19 98.09 -59.60 -17.94
N GLY A 20 96.76 -59.76 -17.87
CA GLY A 20 96.04 -60.30 -16.69
C GLY A 20 94.53 -60.36 -16.93
N GLY A 21 93.97 -61.57 -16.91
CA GLY A 21 92.58 -61.85 -17.26
C GLY A 21 91.53 -61.31 -16.28
N GLY A 22 90.40 -60.94 -16.87
CA GLY A 22 89.13 -60.59 -16.24
C GLY A 22 88.24 -60.04 -17.33
N SER A 23 87.29 -60.83 -17.82
CA SER A 23 86.21 -60.32 -18.67
C SER A 23 85.42 -59.32 -17.83
N SER A 24 85.74 -58.03 -17.94
CA SER A 24 84.86 -56.99 -17.43
C SER A 24 83.65 -56.97 -18.35
N ASN A 25 82.49 -57.33 -17.81
CA ASN A 25 81.22 -57.07 -18.47
C ASN A 25 81.18 -55.58 -18.90
N LYS A 26 80.70 -55.30 -20.10
CA LYS A 26 80.51 -53.92 -20.59
C LYS A 26 79.03 -53.61 -20.51
N ALA A 27 78.68 -52.36 -20.21
CA ALA A 27 77.27 -51.98 -20.21
C ALA A 27 76.72 -51.94 -21.65
N PRO A 28 75.41 -52.17 -21.84
CA PRO A 28 74.78 -52.09 -23.16
C PRO A 28 75.04 -50.73 -23.83
N LEU A 29 75.27 -50.71 -25.14
CA LEU A 29 75.52 -49.50 -25.90
C LEU A 29 74.37 -49.19 -26.85
N PHE A 30 73.69 -48.05 -26.67
CA PHE A 30 72.72 -47.56 -27.65
C PHE A 30 73.40 -47.08 -28.92
N ASN A 31 72.75 -47.31 -30.08
CA ASN A 31 73.27 -46.90 -31.38
C ASN A 31 73.39 -45.37 -31.52
N GLU A 32 72.52 -44.63 -30.83
CA GLU A 32 72.51 -43.17 -30.78
C GLU A 32 72.40 -42.71 -29.32
N PRO A 33 73.07 -41.60 -28.93
CA PRO A 33 73.02 -41.10 -27.56
C PRO A 33 71.66 -40.48 -27.19
N ASN A 34 70.87 -40.06 -28.19
CA ASN A 34 69.51 -39.54 -28.03
C ASN A 34 68.65 -39.94 -29.24
N LEU A 35 67.35 -40.13 -29.01
CA LEU A 35 66.34 -40.32 -30.06
C LEU A 35 65.35 -39.15 -30.03
N SER A 36 64.79 -38.79 -31.19
CA SER A 36 63.82 -37.71 -31.33
C SER A 36 62.67 -38.15 -32.22
N PHE A 37 61.45 -37.92 -31.77
CA PHE A 37 60.22 -38.25 -32.49
C PHE A 37 59.27 -37.05 -32.51
N THR A 38 58.52 -36.93 -33.59
CA THR A 38 57.44 -35.96 -33.76
C THR A 38 56.13 -36.72 -33.91
N LEU A 39 55.11 -36.26 -33.21
CA LEU A 39 53.75 -36.80 -33.23
C LEU A 39 52.77 -35.64 -33.05
N ASN A 40 51.53 -35.84 -33.43
CA ASN A 40 50.46 -34.91 -33.11
C ASN A 40 50.00 -35.14 -31.67
N GLU A 41 49.48 -34.11 -31.02
CA GLU A 41 48.76 -34.31 -29.75
C GLU A 41 47.55 -35.24 -29.92
N ASP A 42 47.06 -35.74 -28.78
CA ASP A 42 45.96 -36.73 -28.69
C ASP A 42 46.14 -38.03 -29.45
N THR A 43 47.35 -38.30 -29.93
CA THR A 43 47.71 -39.55 -30.58
C THR A 43 48.79 -40.28 -29.82
N SER A 44 48.64 -41.60 -29.68
CA SER A 44 49.71 -42.46 -29.18
C SER A 44 50.73 -42.74 -30.27
N PHE A 45 52.01 -42.69 -29.90
CA PHE A 45 53.13 -43.00 -30.78
C PHE A 45 53.88 -44.24 -30.27
N THR A 46 54.06 -45.24 -31.12
CA THR A 46 54.82 -46.47 -30.81
C THR A 46 56.10 -46.55 -31.61
N ALA A 47 57.22 -46.83 -30.95
CA ALA A 47 58.52 -47.05 -31.57
C ALA A 47 59.37 -48.03 -30.76
N GLN A 48 60.61 -48.29 -31.19
CA GLN A 48 61.50 -49.23 -30.52
C GLN A 48 62.89 -48.62 -30.32
N VAL A 49 63.46 -48.77 -29.12
CA VAL A 49 64.87 -48.46 -28.84
C VAL A 49 65.72 -49.71 -29.00
N THR A 50 66.97 -49.55 -29.43
CA THR A 50 67.90 -50.69 -29.61
C THR A 50 69.28 -50.36 -29.09
N ALA A 51 69.78 -51.20 -28.20
CA ALA A 51 71.17 -51.25 -27.74
C ALA A 51 71.83 -52.57 -28.16
N THR A 52 73.15 -52.57 -28.24
CA THR A 52 73.97 -53.75 -28.55
C THR A 52 74.79 -54.16 -27.34
N ASP A 53 74.77 -55.45 -27.03
CA ASP A 53 75.61 -56.10 -26.03
C ASP A 53 75.86 -57.57 -26.46
N ASP A 54 76.87 -58.22 -25.87
CA ASP A 54 77.12 -59.66 -26.08
C ASP A 54 76.13 -60.53 -25.26
N ASP A 55 75.40 -59.94 -24.29
CA ASP A 55 74.38 -60.55 -23.44
C ASP A 55 72.92 -60.23 -23.87
N VAL A 56 71.94 -60.96 -23.29
CA VAL A 56 70.51 -60.73 -23.54
C VAL A 56 70.05 -59.45 -22.82
N LEU A 57 69.44 -58.53 -23.57
CA LEU A 57 68.99 -57.24 -23.05
C LEU A 57 67.52 -57.25 -22.62
N SER A 58 67.24 -56.54 -21.54
CA SER A 58 65.90 -56.12 -21.12
C SER A 58 65.84 -54.60 -21.02
N TYR A 59 64.70 -54.02 -21.38
CA TYR A 59 64.48 -52.58 -21.36
C TYR A 59 63.44 -52.22 -20.29
N THR A 60 63.71 -51.14 -19.55
CA THR A 60 62.78 -50.59 -18.57
C THR A 60 62.76 -49.07 -18.64
N LEU A 61 61.65 -48.48 -18.23
CA LEU A 61 61.57 -47.03 -18.03
C LEU A 61 62.49 -46.62 -16.87
N ALA A 62 63.42 -45.69 -17.12
CA ALA A 62 64.30 -45.14 -16.09
C ALA A 62 63.77 -43.82 -15.52
N ASN A 63 63.29 -42.93 -16.38
CA ASN A 63 62.58 -41.71 -15.98
C ASN A 63 61.38 -41.50 -16.89
N ALA A 64 60.23 -41.24 -16.29
CA ALA A 64 58.99 -40.97 -17.00
C ALA A 64 59.01 -39.58 -17.68
N PRO A 65 58.21 -39.39 -18.74
CA PRO A 65 57.90 -38.08 -19.29
C PRO A 65 57.19 -37.21 -18.24
N SER A 66 57.27 -35.89 -18.39
CA SER A 66 56.54 -34.96 -17.50
C SER A 66 55.13 -34.66 -17.98
N ASN A 67 54.85 -34.80 -19.28
CA ASN A 67 53.59 -34.42 -19.92
C ASN A 67 52.97 -35.56 -20.74
N GLY A 68 53.19 -36.80 -20.30
CA GLY A 68 52.61 -37.97 -20.93
C GLY A 68 52.95 -39.27 -20.20
N ILE A 69 52.39 -40.36 -20.68
CA ILE A 69 52.62 -41.71 -20.16
C ILE A 69 53.40 -42.50 -21.21
N ILE A 70 54.46 -43.18 -20.77
CA ILE A 70 55.21 -44.10 -21.61
C ILE A 70 55.17 -45.51 -21.02
N ALA A 71 54.80 -46.49 -21.84
CA ALA A 71 54.90 -47.91 -21.53
C ALA A 71 56.08 -48.49 -22.29
N VAL A 72 56.99 -49.19 -21.61
CA VAL A 72 58.18 -49.80 -22.22
C VAL A 72 58.12 -51.32 -22.03
N GLU A 73 58.17 -52.05 -23.13
CA GLU A 73 58.21 -53.50 -23.17
C GLU A 73 59.65 -54.03 -23.07
N ALA A 74 59.82 -55.26 -22.58
CA ALA A 74 61.14 -55.84 -22.33
C ALA A 74 62.00 -56.03 -23.60
N ASN A 75 61.41 -55.97 -24.79
CA ASN A 75 62.08 -56.02 -26.10
C ASN A 75 62.55 -54.63 -26.60
N GLY A 76 62.30 -53.57 -25.84
CA GLY A 76 62.63 -52.19 -26.19
C GLY A 76 61.57 -51.45 -27.00
N GLU A 77 60.45 -52.09 -27.33
CA GLU A 77 59.27 -51.40 -27.87
C GLU A 77 58.66 -50.51 -26.78
N PHE A 78 58.22 -49.32 -27.15
CA PHE A 78 57.56 -48.42 -26.24
C PHE A 78 56.41 -47.69 -26.93
N THR A 79 55.40 -47.35 -26.14
CA THR A 79 54.28 -46.49 -26.56
C THR A 79 54.26 -45.27 -25.67
N TYR A 80 54.36 -44.09 -26.29
CA TYR A 80 54.20 -42.80 -25.63
C TYR A 80 52.82 -42.23 -26.00
N THR A 81 52.08 -41.82 -24.98
CA THR A 81 50.83 -41.08 -25.12
C THR A 81 51.01 -39.76 -24.38
N PRO A 82 51.00 -38.61 -25.07
CA PRO A 82 51.00 -37.32 -24.39
C PRO A 82 49.75 -37.19 -23.51
N ASN A 83 49.78 -36.32 -22.50
CA ASN A 83 48.55 -35.90 -21.83
C ASN A 83 47.61 -35.25 -22.87
N ALA A 84 46.31 -35.30 -22.63
CA ALA A 84 45.35 -34.61 -23.51
C ALA A 84 45.70 -33.11 -23.63
N ASP A 85 45.55 -32.57 -24.83
CA ASP A 85 45.76 -31.15 -25.17
C ASP A 85 47.21 -30.65 -24.91
N PHE A 86 48.17 -31.57 -24.75
CA PHE A 86 49.58 -31.20 -24.56
C PHE A 86 50.33 -31.14 -25.89
N PHE A 87 50.70 -29.92 -26.29
CA PHE A 87 51.71 -29.68 -27.30
C PHE A 87 53.03 -29.15 -26.72
N GLY A 88 54.14 -29.47 -27.38
CA GLY A 88 55.47 -29.03 -26.98
C GLY A 88 56.48 -30.16 -26.79
N SER A 89 57.52 -29.90 -25.99
CA SER A 89 58.61 -30.86 -25.80
C SER A 89 58.43 -31.66 -24.52
N ASP A 90 58.59 -32.98 -24.64
CA ASP A 90 58.65 -33.91 -23.51
C ASP A 90 59.84 -34.85 -23.67
N SER A 91 60.27 -35.49 -22.59
CA SER A 91 61.39 -36.42 -22.64
C SER A 91 61.29 -37.52 -21.60
N ALA A 92 61.62 -38.73 -22.00
CA ALA A 92 61.76 -39.88 -21.11
C ALA A 92 63.17 -40.46 -21.25
N SER A 93 63.60 -41.25 -20.26
CA SER A 93 64.83 -42.04 -20.41
C SER A 93 64.53 -43.52 -20.24
N ILE A 94 64.99 -44.33 -21.19
CA ILE A 94 64.84 -45.80 -21.20
C ILE A 94 66.20 -46.43 -20.86
N SER A 95 66.20 -47.38 -19.92
CA SER A 95 67.37 -48.14 -19.50
C SER A 95 67.42 -49.48 -20.22
N ALA A 96 68.53 -49.78 -20.88
CA ALA A 96 68.86 -51.13 -21.33
C ALA A 96 69.77 -51.80 -20.29
N SER A 97 69.46 -53.03 -19.90
CA SER A 97 70.22 -53.78 -18.89
C SER A 97 70.57 -55.18 -19.39
N ASP A 98 71.80 -55.60 -19.15
CA ASP A 98 72.30 -56.97 -19.38
C ASP A 98 72.17 -57.88 -18.13
N SER A 99 71.37 -57.45 -17.14
CA SER A 99 71.24 -57.99 -15.77
C SER A 99 72.34 -57.67 -14.75
N SER A 100 73.44 -57.04 -15.17
CA SER A 100 74.57 -56.65 -14.32
C SER A 100 74.89 -55.15 -14.38
N LEU A 101 74.88 -54.56 -15.58
CA LEU A 101 75.11 -53.15 -15.86
C LEU A 101 73.93 -52.59 -16.68
N SER A 102 73.74 -51.27 -16.61
CA SER A 102 72.73 -50.58 -17.40
C SER A 102 73.26 -49.28 -17.98
N THR A 103 72.71 -48.92 -19.14
CA THR A 103 72.91 -47.62 -19.80
C THR A 103 71.55 -47.03 -20.09
N ASN A 104 71.42 -45.71 -20.00
CA ASN A 104 70.19 -45.00 -20.35
C ASN A 104 70.34 -44.31 -21.71
N VAL A 105 69.25 -44.25 -22.47
CA VAL A 105 69.08 -43.36 -23.62
C VAL A 105 67.96 -42.37 -23.32
N THR A 106 68.13 -41.12 -23.75
CA THR A 106 67.05 -40.13 -23.71
C THR A 106 66.24 -40.20 -24.99
N VAL A 107 64.93 -40.29 -24.86
CA VAL A 107 63.96 -40.19 -25.95
C VAL A 107 63.25 -38.86 -25.80
N ASN A 108 63.39 -38.00 -26.80
CA ASN A 108 62.75 -36.69 -26.84
C ASN A 108 61.52 -36.76 -27.76
N PHE A 109 60.40 -36.21 -27.30
CA PHE A 109 59.16 -36.10 -28.05
C PHE A 109 58.91 -34.62 -28.34
N THR A 110 58.54 -34.31 -29.59
CA THR A 110 58.00 -33.02 -30.00
C THR A 110 56.57 -33.25 -30.41
N VAL A 111 55.63 -32.88 -29.56
CA VAL A 111 54.20 -32.98 -29.81
C VAL A 111 53.77 -31.71 -30.56
N GLU A 112 53.26 -31.90 -31.78
CA GLU A 112 52.74 -30.83 -32.63
C GLU A 112 51.29 -30.53 -32.24
N ASN A 113 50.99 -29.23 -32.16
CA ASN A 113 49.63 -28.74 -31.94
C ASN A 113 48.76 -29.09 -33.16
N VAL A 114 47.55 -29.58 -32.89
CA VAL A 114 46.48 -29.83 -33.85
C VAL A 114 45.22 -29.17 -33.32
N ASN A 115 44.80 -28.10 -33.98
CA ASN A 115 43.64 -27.29 -33.61
C ASN A 115 42.43 -28.10 -33.12
N ASP A 116 42.05 -27.85 -31.88
CA ASP A 116 40.79 -28.22 -31.27
C ASP A 116 39.75 -27.14 -31.52
N ALA A 117 38.50 -27.54 -31.68
CA ALA A 117 37.43 -26.56 -31.84
C ALA A 117 37.14 -25.87 -30.50
N PRO A 118 36.80 -24.57 -30.50
CA PRO A 118 36.46 -23.87 -29.28
C PRO A 118 35.20 -24.45 -28.63
N VAL A 119 35.11 -24.35 -27.30
CA VAL A 119 34.03 -24.92 -26.48
C VAL A 119 33.32 -23.81 -25.71
N LEU A 120 32.00 -23.70 -25.92
CA LEU A 120 31.14 -22.79 -25.17
C LEU A 120 30.91 -23.29 -23.74
N GLN A 121 31.11 -22.40 -22.76
CA GLN A 121 30.88 -22.68 -21.33
C GLN A 121 29.57 -22.04 -20.82
N THR A 122 29.15 -20.92 -21.41
CA THR A 122 27.92 -20.21 -21.01
C THR A 122 26.74 -20.72 -21.82
N THR A 123 25.72 -21.29 -21.19
CA THR A 123 24.48 -21.73 -21.86
C THR A 123 23.22 -21.02 -21.36
N ASN A 124 23.30 -20.38 -20.20
CA ASN A 124 22.19 -19.60 -19.61
C ASN A 124 22.75 -18.32 -18.98
N VAL A 125 22.00 -17.23 -19.08
CA VAL A 125 22.29 -15.95 -18.43
C VAL A 125 21.03 -15.45 -17.72
N PHE A 126 21.20 -15.03 -16.46
CA PHE A 126 20.12 -14.43 -15.69
C PHE A 126 20.11 -12.92 -15.93
N VAL A 127 18.94 -12.37 -16.22
CA VAL A 127 18.77 -10.96 -16.58
C VAL A 127 17.67 -10.31 -15.77
N THR A 128 17.88 -9.04 -15.43
CA THR A 128 16.87 -8.21 -14.75
C THR A 128 16.09 -7.38 -15.76
N SER A 129 14.83 -7.07 -15.44
CA SER A 129 13.89 -6.38 -16.34
C SER A 129 13.75 -4.87 -16.12
N SER A 130 14.52 -4.31 -15.19
CA SER A 130 14.50 -2.87 -14.86
C SER A 130 15.85 -2.18 -14.99
N SER A 131 16.91 -2.90 -15.37
CA SER A 131 18.22 -2.30 -15.63
C SER A 131 19.02 -3.08 -16.66
N THR A 132 20.09 -2.47 -17.15
CA THR A 132 21.03 -3.14 -18.04
C THR A 132 21.74 -4.27 -17.30
N THR A 133 21.57 -5.50 -17.78
CA THR A 133 22.34 -6.65 -17.32
C THR A 133 23.68 -6.70 -18.04
N GLU A 134 24.77 -6.72 -17.29
CA GLU A 134 26.13 -6.94 -17.81
C GLU A 134 26.57 -8.38 -17.54
N GLY A 135 27.18 -9.03 -18.53
CA GLY A 135 27.67 -10.40 -18.38
C GLY A 135 28.75 -10.76 -19.40
N SER A 136 29.12 -12.03 -19.47
CA SER A 136 30.08 -12.54 -20.45
C SER A 136 29.69 -13.92 -20.97
N ILE A 137 29.80 -14.09 -22.28
CA ILE A 137 29.72 -15.38 -22.97
C ILE A 137 31.12 -15.98 -23.00
N ASN A 138 31.35 -17.00 -22.18
CA ASN A 138 32.66 -17.62 -22.06
C ASN A 138 32.80 -18.76 -23.06
N VAL A 139 33.80 -18.63 -23.93
CA VAL A 139 34.23 -19.66 -24.88
C VAL A 139 35.71 -19.92 -24.61
N THR A 140 36.06 -21.20 -24.49
CA THR A 140 37.44 -21.63 -24.22
C THR A 140 38.00 -22.38 -25.40
N ASP A 141 39.28 -22.13 -25.66
CA ASP A 141 40.05 -22.80 -26.70
C ASP A 141 41.23 -23.54 -26.07
N ALA A 142 41.47 -24.79 -26.46
CA ALA A 142 42.53 -25.61 -25.87
C ALA A 142 43.92 -25.20 -26.38
N ASP A 143 43.99 -24.68 -27.61
CA ASP A 143 45.21 -24.23 -28.28
C ASP A 143 45.64 -22.81 -27.86
N GLY A 144 44.69 -22.06 -27.30
CA GLY A 144 44.87 -20.67 -26.90
C GLY A 144 44.70 -19.69 -28.06
N ASP A 145 43.95 -20.09 -29.09
CA ASP A 145 43.61 -19.25 -30.23
C ASP A 145 42.59 -18.15 -29.84
N GLU A 146 42.58 -17.07 -30.61
CA GLU A 146 41.74 -15.90 -30.35
C GLU A 146 40.29 -16.17 -30.77
N ILE A 147 39.37 -16.09 -29.82
CA ILE A 147 37.95 -16.32 -30.09
C ILE A 147 37.27 -15.06 -30.63
N THR A 148 36.46 -15.25 -31.67
CA THR A 148 35.47 -14.26 -32.13
C THR A 148 34.06 -14.76 -31.90
N ILE A 149 33.20 -13.93 -31.30
CA ILE A 149 31.78 -14.20 -31.04
C ILE A 149 30.92 -13.19 -31.79
N THR A 150 29.88 -13.64 -32.50
CA THR A 150 28.96 -12.75 -33.22
C THR A 150 27.51 -13.10 -32.92
N LEU A 151 26.69 -12.07 -32.64
CA LEU A 151 25.24 -12.23 -32.49
C LEU A 151 24.59 -12.57 -33.84
N VAL A 152 23.78 -13.62 -33.88
CA VAL A 152 23.06 -14.09 -35.08
C VAL A 152 21.60 -13.68 -35.01
N THR A 153 20.94 -14.08 -33.93
CA THR A 153 19.52 -13.81 -33.68
C THR A 153 19.42 -13.11 -32.32
N PRO A 154 18.95 -11.85 -32.24
CA PRO A 154 18.77 -11.15 -30.96
C PRO A 154 17.57 -11.74 -30.17
N PRO A 155 17.49 -11.46 -28.86
CA PRO A 155 16.28 -11.69 -28.06
C PRO A 155 15.05 -10.97 -28.62
N GLU A 156 13.84 -11.46 -28.30
CA GLU A 156 12.57 -10.81 -28.65
C GLU A 156 12.23 -9.67 -27.68
N SER A 157 12.58 -9.79 -26.39
CA SER A 157 12.13 -8.89 -25.31
C SER A 157 13.23 -7.99 -24.73
N GLY A 158 14.10 -7.45 -25.59
CA GLY A 158 15.12 -6.49 -25.19
C GLY A 158 16.17 -6.23 -26.26
N GLU A 159 17.17 -5.43 -25.92
CA GLU A 159 18.32 -5.14 -26.78
C GLU A 159 19.60 -5.73 -26.17
N ILE A 160 20.30 -6.57 -26.94
CA ILE A 160 21.61 -7.15 -26.54
C ILE A 160 22.74 -6.59 -27.42
N THR A 161 23.84 -6.22 -26.79
CA THR A 161 25.10 -5.90 -27.45
C THR A 161 26.20 -6.80 -26.91
N ILE A 162 27.00 -7.41 -27.80
CA ILE A 162 28.09 -8.33 -27.44
C ILE A 162 29.41 -7.76 -27.98
N ASN A 163 30.45 -7.74 -27.17
CA ASN A 163 31.81 -7.49 -27.60
C ASN A 163 32.37 -8.77 -28.24
N GLU A 164 32.62 -8.70 -29.55
CA GLU A 164 33.00 -9.86 -30.35
C GLU A 164 34.32 -10.52 -29.91
N SER A 165 35.21 -9.78 -29.24
CA SER A 165 36.55 -10.25 -28.84
C SER A 165 36.65 -10.71 -27.40
N THR A 166 35.77 -10.21 -26.52
CA THR A 166 35.81 -10.54 -25.08
C THR A 166 34.65 -11.41 -24.63
N GLY A 167 33.57 -11.46 -25.41
CA GLY A 167 32.31 -12.11 -25.01
C GLY A 167 31.50 -11.30 -24.00
N GLU A 168 32.01 -10.17 -23.51
CA GLU A 168 31.27 -9.26 -22.64
C GLU A 168 30.01 -8.76 -23.35
N PHE A 169 28.88 -8.73 -22.66
CA PHE A 169 27.62 -8.27 -23.21
C PHE A 169 26.88 -7.32 -22.27
N THR A 170 26.02 -6.49 -22.86
CA THR A 170 25.01 -5.70 -22.17
C THR A 170 23.64 -6.09 -22.72
N PHE A 171 22.66 -6.33 -21.85
CA PHE A 171 21.28 -6.60 -22.21
C PHE A 171 20.33 -5.64 -21.49
N GLU A 172 19.52 -4.90 -22.23
CA GLU A 172 18.48 -4.03 -21.71
C GLU A 172 17.12 -4.63 -22.04
N ALA A 173 16.46 -5.17 -21.01
CA ALA A 173 15.16 -5.81 -21.15
C ALA A 173 14.05 -4.79 -21.36
N GLN A 174 13.00 -5.18 -22.07
CA GLN A 174 11.75 -4.44 -22.07
C GLN A 174 11.00 -4.67 -20.74
N THR A 175 10.68 -3.59 -20.03
CA THR A 175 9.96 -3.66 -18.74
C THR A 175 8.59 -4.32 -18.89
N LEU A 176 8.19 -5.10 -17.88
CA LEU A 176 6.94 -5.89 -17.83
C LEU A 176 6.76 -6.89 -19.00
N SER A 177 7.85 -7.28 -19.66
CA SER A 177 7.87 -8.36 -20.66
C SER A 177 8.53 -9.61 -20.08
N SER A 178 8.06 -10.80 -20.46
CA SER A 178 8.63 -12.07 -20.00
C SER A 178 9.99 -12.34 -20.64
N VAL A 179 11.05 -12.51 -19.85
CA VAL A 179 12.42 -12.68 -20.35
C VAL A 179 12.89 -14.14 -20.30
N ASN A 180 11.99 -15.09 -20.58
CA ASN A 180 12.31 -16.51 -20.70
C ASN A 180 12.42 -16.88 -22.18
N GLU A 181 13.55 -16.50 -22.79
CA GLU A 181 13.76 -16.56 -24.24
C GLU A 181 15.17 -17.05 -24.60
N VAL A 182 15.46 -17.16 -25.89
CA VAL A 182 16.77 -17.61 -26.40
C VAL A 182 17.27 -16.67 -27.48
N PHE A 183 18.56 -16.38 -27.45
CA PHE A 183 19.27 -15.70 -28.53
C PHE A 183 20.35 -16.61 -29.12
N GLU A 184 20.74 -16.38 -30.37
CA GLU A 184 21.71 -17.23 -31.06
C GLU A 184 23.01 -16.47 -31.31
N ILE A 185 24.13 -17.16 -31.07
CA ILE A 185 25.47 -16.67 -31.38
C ILE A 185 26.19 -17.64 -32.32
N ASN A 186 27.20 -17.11 -33.00
CA ASN A 186 28.26 -17.87 -33.65
C ASN A 186 29.57 -17.60 -32.93
N TYR A 187 30.41 -18.63 -32.78
CA TYR A 187 31.77 -18.48 -32.26
C TYR A 187 32.80 -19.30 -33.05
N THR A 188 34.03 -18.79 -33.14
CA THR A 188 35.13 -19.39 -33.89
C THR A 188 36.48 -18.94 -33.34
N ASP A 189 37.49 -19.79 -33.48
CA ASP A 189 38.92 -19.53 -33.25
C ASP A 189 39.61 -18.91 -34.48
N GLY A 190 38.90 -18.74 -35.61
CA GLY A 190 39.45 -18.29 -36.88
C GLY A 190 40.26 -19.35 -37.65
N VAL A 191 40.35 -20.57 -37.14
CA VAL A 191 41.06 -21.72 -37.73
C VAL A 191 40.07 -22.75 -38.27
N ILE A 192 38.93 -22.95 -37.61
CA ILE A 192 37.85 -23.81 -38.13
C ILE A 192 37.19 -23.20 -39.38
N ASP A 193 36.79 -24.06 -40.33
CA ASP A 193 36.24 -23.65 -41.63
C ASP A 193 34.86 -22.94 -41.52
N GLU A 194 34.05 -23.33 -40.53
CA GLU A 194 32.71 -22.77 -40.30
C GLU A 194 32.53 -22.49 -38.80
N PRO A 195 31.98 -21.31 -38.43
CA PRO A 195 31.74 -20.98 -37.03
C PRO A 195 30.68 -21.90 -36.42
N ILE A 196 30.80 -22.15 -35.12
CA ILE A 196 29.85 -22.98 -34.37
C ILE A 196 28.68 -22.11 -33.91
N THR A 197 27.46 -22.52 -34.23
CA THR A 197 26.23 -21.87 -33.75
C THR A 197 25.79 -22.45 -32.41
N ALA A 198 25.42 -21.59 -31.48
CA ALA A 198 24.83 -21.98 -30.20
C ALA A 198 23.68 -21.06 -29.79
N SER A 199 22.73 -21.63 -29.07
CA SER A 199 21.66 -20.89 -28.40
C SER A 199 22.04 -20.61 -26.96
N ILE A 200 21.84 -19.38 -26.52
CA ILE A 200 22.00 -18.95 -25.13
C ILE A 200 20.61 -18.64 -24.60
N THR A 201 20.24 -19.28 -23.48
CA THR A 201 18.99 -18.98 -22.79
C THR A 201 19.14 -17.71 -21.97
N LEU A 202 18.16 -16.83 -22.07
CA LEU A 202 17.90 -15.73 -21.15
C LEU A 202 16.85 -16.21 -20.16
N SER A 203 17.17 -16.13 -18.88
CA SER A 203 16.23 -16.40 -17.79
C SER A 203 16.07 -15.14 -16.95
N PRO A 204 14.88 -14.82 -16.43
CA PRO A 204 14.74 -13.72 -15.49
C PRO A 204 15.53 -14.02 -14.21
N SER A 205 16.20 -13.01 -13.66
CA SER A 205 16.71 -13.03 -12.30
C SER A 205 15.54 -13.09 -11.31
N TYR A 206 15.77 -13.73 -10.15
CA TYR A 206 14.80 -13.79 -9.05
C TYR A 206 15.51 -13.66 -7.68
N VAL A 207 16.56 -12.85 -7.63
CA VAL A 207 17.45 -12.74 -6.45
C VAL A 207 17.14 -11.51 -5.61
N THR A 208 16.87 -10.37 -6.24
CA THR A 208 16.60 -9.11 -5.54
C THR A 208 15.09 -8.85 -5.41
N ASN A 209 14.67 -8.04 -4.44
CA ASN A 209 13.25 -7.62 -4.33
C ASN A 209 12.73 -7.00 -5.64
N GLU A 210 13.58 -6.25 -6.32
CA GLU A 210 13.26 -5.64 -7.60
C GLU A 210 13.06 -6.72 -8.69
N ASP A 211 13.92 -7.73 -8.74
CA ASP A 211 13.76 -8.86 -9.65
C ASP A 211 12.45 -9.63 -9.39
N LYS A 212 12.18 -9.97 -8.11
CA LYS A 212 10.95 -10.67 -7.70
C LYS A 212 9.70 -9.89 -8.10
N ARG A 213 9.69 -8.59 -7.81
CA ARG A 213 8.62 -7.65 -8.21
C ARG A 213 8.40 -7.65 -9.71
N ASN A 214 9.46 -7.43 -10.48
CA ASN A 214 9.31 -7.31 -11.93
C ASN A 214 8.89 -8.64 -12.57
N PHE A 215 9.39 -9.77 -12.05
CA PHE A 215 8.93 -11.10 -12.46
C PHE A 215 7.42 -11.22 -12.25
N TYR A 216 6.93 -10.95 -11.03
CA TYR A 216 5.50 -11.02 -10.71
C TYR A 216 4.65 -10.19 -11.67
N TYR A 217 4.94 -8.89 -11.83
CA TYR A 217 4.14 -7.99 -12.67
C TYR A 217 4.26 -8.24 -14.19
N SER A 218 5.28 -8.99 -14.63
CA SER A 218 5.39 -9.49 -16.01
C SER A 218 4.63 -10.80 -16.23
N SER A 219 4.34 -11.54 -15.16
CA SER A 219 3.70 -12.86 -15.22
C SER A 219 2.19 -12.78 -15.38
N SER A 220 1.59 -13.88 -15.83
CA SER A 220 0.13 -14.04 -15.84
C SER A 220 -0.49 -14.07 -14.43
N LYS A 221 0.29 -14.31 -13.37
CA LYS A 221 -0.20 -14.31 -11.98
C LYS A 221 -0.43 -12.90 -11.43
N SER A 222 0.13 -11.88 -12.07
CA SER A 222 -0.09 -10.49 -11.69
C SER A 222 -1.57 -10.15 -11.69
N HIS A 223 -2.09 -9.65 -10.57
CA HIS A 223 -3.45 -9.12 -10.53
C HIS A 223 -3.65 -8.02 -11.60
N LEU A 224 -2.65 -7.15 -11.83
CA LEU A 224 -2.73 -6.15 -12.90
C LEU A 224 -2.80 -6.73 -14.34
N LYS A 225 -2.10 -7.84 -14.63
CA LYS A 225 -2.24 -8.55 -15.91
C LYS A 225 -3.58 -9.27 -16.04
N GLN A 226 -4.13 -9.77 -14.93
CA GLN A 226 -5.50 -10.31 -14.91
C GLN A 226 -6.53 -9.20 -15.18
N ALA A 227 -6.35 -8.00 -14.59
CA ALA A 227 -7.19 -6.85 -14.88
C ALA A 227 -7.11 -6.42 -16.36
N ASP A 228 -5.92 -6.43 -16.97
CA ASP A 228 -5.75 -6.19 -18.41
C ASP A 228 -6.59 -7.14 -19.26
N ILE A 229 -6.57 -8.44 -18.94
CA ILE A 229 -7.33 -9.47 -19.67
C ILE A 229 -8.84 -9.19 -19.58
N ILE A 230 -9.35 -8.82 -18.41
CA ILE A 230 -10.76 -8.46 -18.25
C ILE A 230 -11.08 -7.16 -19.02
N ASN A 231 -10.18 -6.17 -18.96
CA ASN A 231 -10.33 -4.89 -19.65
C ASN A 231 -10.44 -5.04 -21.18
N GLU A 232 -9.82 -6.07 -21.78
CA GLU A 232 -9.99 -6.38 -23.21
C GLU A 232 -11.44 -6.68 -23.60
N SER A 233 -12.27 -7.12 -22.65
CA SER A 233 -13.69 -7.43 -22.85
C SER A 233 -14.60 -6.20 -22.80
N ILE A 234 -14.11 -5.06 -22.30
CA ILE A 234 -14.85 -3.80 -22.18
C ILE A 234 -14.77 -3.07 -23.51
N ASN A 235 -15.83 -3.02 -24.32
CA ASN A 235 -15.76 -2.44 -25.68
C ASN A 235 -16.12 -0.94 -25.77
N ASP A 236 -16.40 -0.30 -24.64
CA ASP A 236 -16.69 1.13 -24.52
C ASP A 236 -15.50 1.90 -23.97
N GLU A 237 -15.16 3.02 -24.61
CA GLU A 237 -13.99 3.82 -24.24
C GLU A 237 -14.16 4.52 -22.87
N ILE A 238 -15.37 4.97 -22.54
CA ILE A 238 -15.64 5.73 -21.31
C ILE A 238 -15.61 4.80 -20.10
N SER A 239 -16.22 3.62 -20.19
CA SER A 239 -16.16 2.60 -19.13
C SER A 239 -14.73 2.14 -18.81
N ARG A 240 -13.81 2.21 -19.78
CA ARG A 240 -12.40 1.87 -19.51
C ARG A 240 -11.64 2.93 -18.71
N TYR A 241 -12.12 4.17 -18.62
CA TYR A 241 -11.37 5.22 -17.95
C TYR A 241 -11.16 4.92 -16.48
N THR A 242 -12.19 4.44 -15.78
CA THR A 242 -12.06 4.07 -14.36
C THR A 242 -11.08 2.92 -14.17
N VAL A 243 -11.12 1.91 -15.05
CA VAL A 243 -10.13 0.82 -15.07
C VAL A 243 -8.71 1.36 -15.28
N TYR A 244 -8.51 2.25 -16.25
CA TYR A 244 -7.21 2.86 -16.51
C TYR A 244 -6.71 3.71 -15.34
N GLN A 245 -7.58 4.41 -14.61
CA GLN A 245 -7.23 5.17 -13.40
C GLN A 245 -6.67 4.22 -12.32
N VAL A 246 -7.41 3.16 -12.00
CA VAL A 246 -7.02 2.19 -10.97
C VAL A 246 -5.73 1.45 -11.38
N GLN A 247 -5.61 1.05 -12.65
CA GLN A 247 -4.38 0.42 -13.16
C GLN A 247 -3.18 1.36 -13.09
N ALA A 248 -3.34 2.64 -13.47
CA ALA A 248 -2.26 3.62 -13.36
C ALA A 248 -1.80 3.79 -11.91
N ALA A 249 -2.74 3.94 -10.97
CA ALA A 249 -2.43 4.06 -9.55
C ALA A 249 -1.70 2.82 -9.00
N ALA A 250 -2.18 1.63 -9.36
CA ALA A 250 -1.57 0.38 -8.92
C ALA A 250 -0.17 0.15 -9.51
N TYR A 251 0.04 0.43 -10.81
CA TYR A 251 1.36 0.36 -11.43
C TYR A 251 2.32 1.40 -10.84
N ALA A 252 1.84 2.60 -10.52
CA ALA A 252 2.65 3.61 -9.86
C ALA A 252 3.08 3.17 -8.45
N ARG A 253 2.16 2.58 -7.66
CA ARG A 253 2.48 1.99 -6.35
C ARG A 253 3.50 0.86 -6.45
N ALA A 254 3.39 0.05 -7.51
CA ALA A 254 4.33 -1.01 -7.83
C ALA A 254 5.68 -0.51 -8.38
N GLY A 255 5.85 0.79 -8.63
CA GLY A 255 7.10 1.39 -9.10
C GLY A 255 7.27 1.45 -10.63
N PHE A 256 6.22 1.16 -11.40
CA PHE A 256 6.22 1.21 -12.88
C PHE A 256 5.58 2.51 -13.39
N LEU A 257 6.26 3.63 -13.16
CA LEU A 257 5.73 4.97 -13.47
C LEU A 257 5.48 5.21 -14.95
N ASP A 258 6.34 4.69 -15.83
CA ASP A 258 6.17 4.83 -17.28
C ASP A 258 4.91 4.10 -17.74
N THR A 259 4.69 2.87 -17.23
CA THR A 259 3.45 2.13 -17.47
C THR A 259 2.23 2.86 -16.94
N ALA A 260 2.31 3.44 -15.74
CA ALA A 260 1.22 4.24 -15.19
C ALA A 260 0.90 5.45 -16.09
N GLU A 261 1.92 6.12 -16.62
CA GLU A 261 1.76 7.22 -17.58
C GLU A 261 1.12 6.75 -18.89
N ASP A 262 1.49 5.58 -19.40
CA ASP A 262 0.86 5.00 -20.60
C ASP A 262 -0.65 4.81 -20.43
N TYR A 263 -1.11 4.31 -19.27
CA TYR A 263 -2.56 4.21 -18.98
C TYR A 263 -3.23 5.58 -18.89
N LEU A 264 -2.59 6.56 -18.24
CA LEU A 264 -3.13 7.92 -18.15
C LEU A 264 -3.28 8.56 -19.54
N LEU A 265 -2.37 8.28 -20.48
CA LEU A 265 -2.44 8.77 -21.86
C LEU A 265 -3.61 8.18 -22.65
N LEU A 266 -4.19 7.06 -22.21
CA LEU A 266 -5.40 6.48 -22.81
C LEU A 266 -6.68 7.23 -22.38
N ILE A 267 -6.61 8.06 -21.33
CA ILE A 267 -7.75 8.81 -20.82
C ILE A 267 -7.86 10.15 -21.53
N ASN A 268 -8.86 10.28 -22.41
CA ASN A 268 -9.05 11.51 -23.20
C ASN A 268 -9.99 12.55 -22.54
N GLU A 269 -10.75 12.15 -21.52
CA GLU A 269 -11.65 13.02 -20.78
C GLU A 269 -10.91 13.71 -19.62
N GLN A 270 -10.98 15.05 -19.57
CA GLN A 270 -10.19 15.84 -18.60
C GLN A 270 -10.53 15.56 -17.13
N THR A 271 -11.81 15.34 -16.81
CA THR A 271 -12.25 14.97 -15.45
C THR A 271 -11.73 13.59 -15.05
N ALA A 272 -11.83 12.61 -15.96
CA ALA A 272 -11.30 11.28 -15.71
C ALA A 272 -9.76 11.28 -15.61
N LEU A 273 -9.06 12.05 -16.46
CA LEU A 273 -7.61 12.19 -16.38
C LEU A 273 -7.18 12.84 -15.07
N ALA A 274 -7.90 13.88 -14.62
CA ALA A 274 -7.63 14.54 -13.36
C ALA A 274 -7.78 13.58 -12.16
N SER A 275 -8.85 12.77 -12.13
CA SER A 275 -9.02 11.73 -11.10
C SER A 275 -7.90 10.68 -11.16
N GLY A 276 -7.54 10.16 -12.34
CA GLY A 276 -6.45 9.17 -12.45
C GLY A 276 -5.10 9.71 -12.00
N LEU A 277 -4.79 10.97 -12.31
CA LEU A 277 -3.59 11.65 -11.82
C LEU A 277 -3.63 11.82 -10.29
N GLN A 278 -4.81 12.09 -9.72
CA GLN A 278 -4.99 12.19 -8.27
C GLN A 278 -4.80 10.83 -7.60
N ASP A 279 -5.37 9.75 -8.16
CA ASP A 279 -5.22 8.39 -7.64
C ASP A 279 -3.76 7.92 -7.68
N VAL A 280 -3.03 8.23 -8.76
CA VAL A 280 -1.57 7.99 -8.83
C VAL A 280 -0.82 8.77 -7.75
N ALA A 281 -1.20 10.02 -7.48
CA ALA A 281 -0.58 10.79 -6.41
C ALA A 281 -0.80 10.14 -5.04
N VAL A 282 -2.04 9.75 -4.71
CA VAL A 282 -2.39 9.06 -3.46
C VAL A 282 -1.64 7.72 -3.33
N ALA A 283 -1.55 6.96 -4.43
CA ALA A 283 -0.78 5.73 -4.47
C ALA A 283 0.71 5.96 -4.15
N LEU A 284 1.31 7.04 -4.67
CA LEU A 284 2.69 7.40 -4.38
C LEU A 284 2.89 7.90 -2.94
N ASP A 285 1.93 8.63 -2.38
CA ASP A 285 1.96 9.07 -0.99
C ASP A 285 1.92 7.88 -0.03
N SER A 286 1.14 6.85 -0.36
CA SER A 286 1.03 5.63 0.43
C SER A 286 2.39 4.94 0.64
N ILE A 287 3.31 5.09 -0.32
CA ILE A 287 4.69 4.57 -0.29
C ILE A 287 5.73 5.67 0.00
N ARG A 288 5.31 6.80 0.57
CA ARG A 288 6.14 7.96 0.98
C ARG A 288 6.88 8.67 -0.16
N ASN A 289 6.43 8.54 -1.40
CA ASN A 289 6.98 9.28 -2.54
C ASN A 289 6.23 10.60 -2.79
N VAL A 290 6.18 11.44 -1.75
CA VAL A 290 5.37 12.68 -1.72
C VAL A 290 5.81 13.72 -2.76
N GLU A 291 7.11 13.77 -3.10
CA GLU A 291 7.60 14.69 -4.12
C GLU A 291 7.05 14.35 -5.50
N LEU A 292 7.08 13.06 -5.87
CA LEU A 292 6.49 12.63 -7.13
C LEU A 292 4.97 12.73 -7.09
N GLY A 293 4.32 12.37 -5.97
CA GLY A 293 2.89 12.56 -5.77
C GLY A 293 2.45 14.01 -6.04
N ASN A 294 3.22 15.00 -5.60
CA ASN A 294 2.96 16.42 -5.89
C ASN A 294 3.01 16.75 -7.40
N ASN A 295 3.91 16.13 -8.16
CA ASN A 295 3.94 16.31 -9.61
C ASN A 295 2.61 15.89 -10.25
N TYR A 296 2.09 14.73 -9.83
CA TYR A 296 0.81 14.20 -10.29
C TYR A 296 -0.38 15.04 -9.83
N ARG A 297 -0.43 15.52 -8.56
CA ARG A 297 -1.46 16.47 -8.10
C ARG A 297 -1.46 17.78 -8.89
N THR A 298 -0.28 18.30 -9.22
CA THR A 298 -0.14 19.52 -10.03
C THR A 298 -0.72 19.31 -11.44
N ARG A 299 -0.43 18.16 -12.07
CA ARG A 299 -0.98 17.78 -13.37
C ARG A 299 -2.49 17.53 -13.30
N SER A 300 -2.96 16.90 -12.22
CA SER A 300 -4.38 16.67 -11.93
C SER A 300 -5.15 17.98 -11.89
N LEU A 301 -4.66 18.97 -11.12
CA LEU A 301 -5.23 20.31 -11.08
C LEU A 301 -5.23 20.98 -12.46
N ALA A 302 -4.17 20.80 -13.25
CA ALA A 302 -4.10 21.37 -14.60
C ALA A 302 -5.16 20.79 -15.54
N ALA A 303 -5.34 19.47 -15.55
CA ALA A 303 -6.40 18.79 -16.31
C ALA A 303 -7.79 19.26 -15.87
N TYR A 304 -8.03 19.34 -14.56
CA TYR A 304 -9.32 19.79 -14.04
C TYR A 304 -9.60 21.26 -14.35
N ASN A 305 -8.59 22.12 -14.32
CA ASN A 305 -8.74 23.53 -14.72
C ASN A 305 -9.07 23.67 -16.21
N GLN A 306 -8.57 22.77 -17.07
CA GLN A 306 -8.98 22.73 -18.48
C GLN A 306 -10.47 22.37 -18.60
N TYR A 307 -10.92 21.36 -17.87
CA TYR A 307 -12.34 21.01 -17.79
C TYR A 307 -13.21 22.21 -17.35
N LEU A 308 -12.82 22.92 -16.28
CA LEU A 308 -13.56 24.09 -15.80
C LEU A 308 -13.59 25.22 -16.82
N ALA A 309 -12.50 25.42 -17.58
CA ALA A 309 -12.46 26.42 -18.65
C ALA A 309 -13.42 26.09 -19.80
N GLU A 310 -13.63 24.81 -20.10
CA GLU A 310 -14.60 24.34 -21.11
C GLU A 310 -16.05 24.38 -20.59
N LYS A 311 -16.27 24.01 -19.33
CA LYS A 311 -17.57 24.01 -18.65
C LYS A 311 -18.11 25.41 -18.37
N GLY A 312 -17.22 26.37 -18.13
CA GLY A 312 -17.54 27.72 -17.66
C GLY A 312 -17.76 27.75 -16.15
N PHE A 313 -17.14 28.73 -15.48
CA PHE A 313 -17.18 28.85 -14.01
C PHE A 313 -18.61 28.99 -13.48
N GLU A 314 -19.52 29.63 -14.21
CA GLU A 314 -20.92 29.81 -13.81
C GLU A 314 -21.69 28.49 -13.67
N ASN A 315 -21.23 27.43 -14.32
CA ASN A 315 -21.84 26.10 -14.32
C ASN A 315 -21.22 25.15 -13.29
N ILE A 316 -20.31 25.64 -12.44
CA ILE A 316 -19.73 24.86 -11.34
C ILE A 316 -20.84 24.36 -10.40
N ASN A 317 -20.78 23.07 -10.08
CA ASN A 317 -21.73 22.38 -9.23
C ASN A 317 -21.06 21.89 -7.94
N SER A 318 -21.81 21.17 -7.10
CA SER A 318 -21.29 20.64 -5.83
C SER A 318 -20.15 19.65 -6.03
N SER A 319 -20.20 18.81 -7.07
CA SER A 319 -19.16 17.82 -7.34
C SER A 319 -17.83 18.48 -7.70
N ASP A 320 -17.85 19.59 -8.45
CA ASP A 320 -16.61 20.30 -8.79
C ASP A 320 -15.97 20.95 -7.56
N ALA A 321 -16.79 21.54 -6.69
CA ALA A 321 -16.31 22.11 -5.44
C ALA A 321 -15.77 21.03 -4.49
N SER A 322 -16.44 19.88 -4.41
CA SER A 322 -15.98 18.72 -3.63
C SER A 322 -14.66 18.16 -4.17
N TRP A 323 -14.50 18.08 -5.49
CA TRP A 323 -13.26 17.59 -6.11
C TRP A 323 -12.07 18.51 -5.79
N LEU A 324 -12.24 19.82 -5.97
CA LEU A 324 -11.21 20.82 -5.63
C LEU A 324 -10.84 20.78 -4.15
N LEU A 325 -11.83 20.56 -3.27
CA LEU A 325 -11.61 20.38 -1.84
C LEU A 325 -10.85 19.08 -1.55
N GLY A 326 -11.19 17.97 -2.21
CA GLY A 326 -10.47 16.71 -2.09
C GLY A 326 -8.99 16.91 -2.35
N LEU A 327 -8.63 17.63 -3.41
CA LEU A 327 -7.24 17.91 -3.72
C LEU A 327 -6.54 18.82 -2.69
N VAL A 328 -7.26 19.77 -2.07
CA VAL A 328 -6.73 20.56 -0.93
C VAL A 328 -6.44 19.64 0.26
N ASN A 329 -7.34 18.71 0.56
CA ASN A 329 -7.15 17.74 1.65
C ASN A 329 -5.98 16.81 1.36
N ASP A 330 -5.83 16.30 0.13
CA ASP A 330 -4.69 15.45 -0.25
C ASP A 330 -3.35 16.14 0.01
N TYR A 331 -3.25 17.44 -0.31
CA TYR A 331 -2.06 18.23 0.02
C TYR A 331 -1.83 18.35 1.54
N MET A 332 -2.91 18.60 2.30
CA MET A 332 -2.84 18.73 3.76
C MET A 332 -2.43 17.42 4.44
N ASP A 333 -2.94 16.28 3.97
CA ASP A 333 -2.73 14.95 4.54
C ASP A 333 -1.26 14.51 4.47
N VAL A 334 -0.53 14.96 3.44
CA VAL A 334 0.93 14.73 3.30
C VAL A 334 1.79 15.88 3.81
N GLY A 335 1.20 16.89 4.44
CA GLY A 335 1.90 18.04 5.02
C GLY A 335 2.34 19.13 4.02
N GLN A 336 1.84 19.11 2.78
CA GLN A 336 2.10 20.10 1.72
C GLN A 336 1.20 21.33 1.87
N THR A 337 1.35 22.00 2.99
CA THR A 337 0.49 23.14 3.40
C THR A 337 0.61 24.36 2.49
N GLU A 338 1.77 24.61 1.89
CA GLU A 338 2.00 25.75 0.97
C GLU A 338 1.26 25.54 -0.37
N GLU A 339 1.28 24.32 -0.90
CA GLU A 339 0.53 23.93 -2.09
C GLU A 339 -0.97 23.96 -1.84
N ALA A 340 -1.43 23.47 -0.68
CA ALA A 340 -2.83 23.57 -0.26
C ALA A 340 -3.32 25.03 -0.20
N GLU A 341 -2.53 25.92 0.40
CA GLU A 341 -2.84 27.36 0.45
C GLU A 341 -2.88 27.99 -0.95
N THR A 342 -1.94 27.62 -1.82
CA THR A 342 -1.88 28.09 -3.21
C THR A 342 -3.13 27.67 -4.00
N LEU A 343 -3.55 26.42 -3.85
CA LEU A 343 -4.79 25.92 -4.45
C LEU A 343 -6.00 26.66 -3.88
N LEU A 344 -6.07 26.87 -2.57
CA LEU A 344 -7.16 27.61 -1.93
C LEU A 344 -7.30 29.05 -2.45
N ASN A 345 -6.18 29.75 -2.66
CA ASN A 345 -6.15 31.07 -3.30
C ASN A 345 -6.64 31.05 -4.75
N THR A 346 -6.37 29.96 -5.47
CA THR A 346 -6.87 29.73 -6.83
C THR A 346 -8.39 29.53 -6.82
N ILE A 347 -8.90 28.68 -5.92
CA ILE A 347 -10.34 28.45 -5.72
C ILE A 347 -11.06 29.76 -5.34
N ASN A 348 -10.44 30.61 -4.51
CA ASN A 348 -10.98 31.93 -4.16
C ASN A 348 -11.15 32.81 -5.41
N SER A 349 -10.20 32.75 -6.33
CA SER A 349 -10.30 33.47 -7.61
C SER A 349 -11.47 32.96 -8.46
N TYR A 350 -11.76 31.66 -8.42
CA TYR A 350 -12.93 31.08 -9.11
C TYR A 350 -14.25 31.55 -8.47
N ALA A 351 -14.32 31.58 -7.15
CA ALA A 351 -15.46 32.10 -6.42
C ALA A 351 -15.75 33.57 -6.76
N GLU A 352 -14.70 34.40 -6.89
CA GLU A 352 -14.84 35.81 -7.27
C GLU A 352 -15.37 36.02 -8.69
N ILE A 353 -15.07 35.12 -9.63
CA ILE A 353 -15.59 35.17 -11.02
C ILE A 353 -17.11 34.99 -11.04
N VAL A 354 -17.64 34.09 -10.19
CA VAL A 354 -19.07 33.77 -10.14
C VAL A 354 -19.85 34.58 -9.10
N ARG A 355 -19.18 35.54 -8.44
CA ARG A 355 -19.78 36.36 -7.40
C ARG A 355 -20.75 37.36 -8.03
N GLU A 356 -21.98 37.32 -7.53
CA GLU A 356 -23.07 38.19 -7.94
C GLU A 356 -23.64 38.96 -6.74
N GLU A 357 -24.36 40.06 -7.00
CA GLU A 357 -25.06 40.79 -5.93
C GLU A 357 -26.14 39.91 -5.26
N GLU A 358 -26.85 39.10 -6.06
CA GLU A 358 -27.79 38.08 -5.59
C GLU A 358 -27.07 36.74 -5.42
N TYR A 359 -27.28 36.06 -4.30
CA TYR A 359 -26.69 34.77 -3.98
C TYR A 359 -26.97 33.74 -5.08
N THR A 360 -25.90 33.09 -5.55
CA THR A 360 -25.96 31.97 -6.46
C THR A 360 -25.60 30.68 -5.74
N LYS A 361 -26.19 29.55 -6.16
CA LYS A 361 -25.79 28.24 -5.64
C LYS A 361 -24.33 27.93 -5.93
N THR A 362 -23.83 28.33 -7.10
CA THR A 362 -22.43 28.20 -7.53
C THR A 362 -21.48 28.80 -6.50
N TYR A 363 -21.72 30.04 -6.05
CA TYR A 363 -20.94 30.67 -4.99
C TYR A 363 -21.05 29.92 -3.65
N GLY A 364 -22.23 29.40 -3.33
CA GLY A 364 -22.47 28.57 -2.15
C GLY A 364 -21.70 27.25 -2.13
N TYR A 365 -21.40 26.64 -3.29
CA TYR A 365 -20.59 25.43 -3.34
C TYR A 365 -19.14 25.70 -2.89
N PHE A 366 -18.58 26.84 -3.27
CA PHE A 366 -17.28 27.27 -2.76
C PHE A 366 -17.32 27.53 -1.25
N GLN A 367 -18.38 28.14 -0.71
CA GLN A 367 -18.51 28.34 0.75
C GLN A 367 -18.34 27.04 1.54
N THR A 368 -18.99 25.97 1.09
CA THR A 368 -18.85 24.65 1.71
C THR A 368 -17.41 24.14 1.61
N ALA A 369 -16.76 24.29 0.45
CA ALA A 369 -15.36 23.88 0.27
C ALA A 369 -14.41 24.63 1.22
N PHE A 370 -14.48 25.96 1.30
CA PHE A 370 -13.65 26.75 2.21
C PHE A 370 -13.91 26.40 3.68
N LYS A 371 -15.16 26.13 4.04
CA LYS A 371 -15.52 25.72 5.40
C LYS A 371 -14.85 24.42 5.78
N ASN A 372 -14.99 23.40 4.94
CA ASN A 372 -14.42 22.08 5.20
C ASN A 372 -12.88 22.14 5.23
N ALA A 373 -12.25 22.89 4.33
CA ALA A 373 -10.79 23.07 4.34
C ALA A 373 -10.30 23.75 5.63
N ALA A 374 -11.03 24.74 6.14
CA ALA A 374 -10.70 25.40 7.39
C ALA A 374 -10.95 24.51 8.62
N GLU A 375 -12.01 23.69 8.60
CA GLU A 375 -12.25 22.67 9.63
C GLU A 375 -11.17 21.58 9.62
N GLY A 376 -10.77 21.07 8.46
CA GLY A 376 -9.67 20.10 8.36
C GLY A 376 -8.34 20.66 8.87
N ALA A 377 -8.02 21.92 8.59
CA ALA A 377 -6.84 22.58 9.15
C ALA A 377 -6.92 22.74 10.69
N LEU A 378 -8.12 22.95 11.24
CA LEU A 378 -8.36 22.95 12.69
C LEU A 378 -8.14 21.57 13.31
N ASP A 379 -8.54 20.50 12.62
CA ASP A 379 -8.35 19.13 13.09
C ASP A 379 -6.86 18.76 13.13
N VAL A 380 -6.10 19.15 12.10
CA VAL A 380 -4.62 19.02 12.08
C VAL A 380 -3.98 19.80 13.25
N TYR A 381 -4.46 21.01 13.52
CA TYR A 381 -3.99 21.81 14.65
C TYR A 381 -4.36 21.19 16.00
N ALA A 382 -5.57 20.65 16.16
CA ALA A 382 -6.02 20.01 17.38
C ALA A 382 -5.19 18.75 17.69
N ALA A 383 -4.89 17.94 16.66
CA ALA A 383 -4.08 16.74 16.78
C ALA A 383 -2.61 17.04 17.11
N ASN A 384 -2.07 18.15 16.60
CA ASN A 384 -0.69 18.57 16.85
C ASN A 384 -0.60 20.10 17.00
N PRO A 385 -0.73 20.64 18.22
CA PRO A 385 -0.87 22.08 18.48
C PRO A 385 0.48 22.81 18.43
N THR A 386 1.10 22.84 17.25
CA THR A 386 2.31 23.64 16.98
C THR A 386 1.93 25.04 16.49
N ASP A 387 2.83 26.02 16.69
CA ASP A 387 2.67 27.38 16.15
C ASP A 387 2.46 27.35 14.61
N ALA A 388 3.09 26.40 13.91
CA ALA A 388 2.96 26.23 12.48
C ALA A 388 1.53 25.77 12.09
N ASN A 389 1.02 24.72 12.73
CA ASN A 389 -0.33 24.22 12.46
C ASN A 389 -1.40 25.25 12.86
N GLN A 390 -1.17 26.00 13.94
CA GLN A 390 -2.03 27.11 14.33
C GLN A 390 -2.09 28.15 13.22
N LEU A 391 -0.93 28.59 12.71
CA LEU A 391 -0.86 29.58 11.63
C LEU A 391 -1.58 29.09 10.36
N THR A 392 -1.44 27.80 10.03
CA THR A 392 -2.18 27.18 8.91
C THR A 392 -3.69 27.24 9.14
N ALA A 393 -4.18 26.82 10.30
CA ALA A 393 -5.61 26.91 10.63
C ALA A 393 -6.13 28.35 10.56
N GLN A 394 -5.35 29.33 11.04
CA GLN A 394 -5.69 30.75 10.95
C GLN A 394 -5.75 31.25 9.51
N THR A 395 -4.85 30.79 8.66
CA THR A 395 -4.79 31.16 7.23
C THR A 395 -6.02 30.65 6.48
N PHE A 396 -6.39 29.38 6.69
CA PHE A 396 -7.58 28.79 6.09
C PHE A 396 -8.87 29.42 6.63
N ALA A 397 -8.91 29.73 7.93
CA ALA A 397 -10.01 30.49 8.53
C ALA A 397 -10.18 31.88 7.89
N ALA A 398 -9.07 32.60 7.66
CA ALA A 398 -9.09 33.90 7.00
C ALA A 398 -9.54 33.81 5.52
N ALA A 399 -9.24 32.70 4.84
CA ALA A 399 -9.73 32.44 3.49
C ALA A 399 -11.26 32.22 3.47
N LEU A 400 -11.79 31.41 4.40
CA LEU A 400 -13.23 31.22 4.59
C LEU A 400 -13.95 32.54 4.88
N VAL A 401 -13.34 33.39 5.69
CA VAL A 401 -13.83 34.72 6.04
C VAL A 401 -13.99 35.62 4.81
N ASN A 402 -12.99 35.62 3.92
CA ASN A 402 -13.02 36.44 2.71
C ASN A 402 -14.23 36.07 1.83
N ILE A 403 -14.46 34.78 1.62
CA ILE A 403 -15.59 34.33 0.80
C ILE A 403 -16.93 34.55 1.52
N SER A 404 -17.02 34.29 2.83
CA SER A 404 -18.21 34.46 3.68
C SER A 404 -18.76 35.88 3.64
N SER A 405 -17.89 36.86 3.89
CA SER A 405 -18.26 38.28 3.96
C SER A 405 -18.68 38.86 2.60
N ASN A 406 -18.30 38.22 1.49
CA ASN A 406 -18.65 38.63 0.13
C ASN A 406 -19.92 37.97 -0.42
N THR A 407 -20.61 37.14 0.38
CA THR A 407 -21.89 36.51 -0.01
C THR A 407 -22.95 37.57 -0.36
N GLY A 408 -23.66 37.34 -1.47
CA GLY A 408 -24.77 38.17 -1.97
C GLY A 408 -26.06 38.06 -1.16
N TYR A 409 -27.07 38.85 -1.52
CA TYR A 409 -28.41 38.81 -0.90
C TYR A 409 -29.27 37.70 -1.54
N GLU A 410 -30.30 37.22 -0.84
CA GLU A 410 -31.33 36.34 -1.41
C GLU A 410 -32.68 37.06 -1.52
N ILE A 411 -33.53 36.64 -2.44
CA ILE A 411 -34.95 37.05 -2.45
C ILE A 411 -35.78 36.02 -1.68
N GLN A 412 -36.42 36.45 -0.60
CA GLN A 412 -37.29 35.59 0.20
C GLN A 412 -38.48 35.10 -0.63
N LYS A 413 -38.69 33.78 -0.72
CA LYS A 413 -39.68 33.17 -1.63
C LYS A 413 -41.08 33.04 -1.02
N SER A 414 -41.20 33.04 0.31
CA SER A 414 -42.43 32.76 1.05
C SER A 414 -42.49 33.53 2.38
N GLY A 415 -43.64 33.47 3.05
CA GLY A 415 -43.84 34.13 4.35
C GLY A 415 -44.06 35.64 4.24
N GLU A 416 -44.01 36.32 5.39
CA GLU A 416 -44.26 37.75 5.54
C GLU A 416 -43.30 38.62 4.71
N PHE A 417 -42.05 38.18 4.57
CA PHE A 417 -41.00 38.89 3.84
C PHE A 417 -40.90 38.50 2.36
N LYS A 418 -41.89 37.81 1.79
CA LYS A 418 -41.87 37.38 0.39
C LYS A 418 -41.56 38.55 -0.57
N GLY A 419 -40.58 38.35 -1.44
CA GLY A 419 -40.11 39.33 -2.43
C GLY A 419 -39.16 40.40 -1.87
N LYS A 420 -38.83 40.36 -0.57
CA LYS A 420 -37.80 41.20 0.04
C LYS A 420 -36.43 40.56 -0.11
N LYS A 421 -35.41 41.41 -0.22
CA LYS A 421 -34.01 41.00 -0.13
C LYS A 421 -33.66 40.66 1.32
N THR A 422 -32.90 39.59 1.53
CA THR A 422 -32.36 39.15 2.82
C THR A 422 -30.87 38.83 2.67
N GLN A 423 -30.13 38.87 3.76
CA GLN A 423 -28.72 38.49 3.85
C GLN A 423 -28.55 37.30 4.81
N ARG A 424 -29.56 36.43 4.90
CA ARG A 424 -29.57 35.33 5.87
C ARG A 424 -28.40 34.34 5.71
N LEU A 425 -28.03 33.96 4.48
CA LEU A 425 -26.88 33.09 4.24
C LEU A 425 -25.56 33.82 4.46
N LYS A 426 -25.48 35.10 4.11
CA LYS A 426 -24.31 35.94 4.43
C LYS A 426 -24.08 35.99 5.96
N ALA A 427 -25.15 36.16 6.74
CA ALA A 427 -25.07 36.14 8.20
C ALA A 427 -24.65 34.77 8.74
N LEU A 428 -25.18 33.68 8.18
CA LEU A 428 -24.79 32.31 8.53
C LEU A 428 -23.30 32.05 8.29
N TYR A 429 -22.83 32.28 7.06
CA TYR A 429 -21.45 31.99 6.70
C TYR A 429 -20.47 32.89 7.47
N THR A 430 -20.84 34.15 7.72
CA THR A 430 -20.03 35.05 8.56
C THR A 430 -19.96 34.56 10.02
N ALA A 431 -21.05 34.01 10.57
CA ALA A 431 -21.04 33.43 11.91
C ALA A 431 -20.18 32.16 12.00
N TRP A 432 -20.26 31.27 11.01
CA TRP A 432 -19.38 30.09 10.92
C TRP A 432 -17.91 30.50 10.79
N ALA A 433 -17.61 31.48 9.95
CA ALA A 433 -16.24 31.99 9.80
C ALA A 433 -15.69 32.57 11.11
N ALA A 434 -16.52 33.29 11.88
CA ALA A 434 -16.15 33.80 13.20
C ALA A 434 -15.89 32.67 14.22
N GLU A 435 -16.65 31.59 14.16
CA GLU A 435 -16.46 30.39 14.99
C GLU A 435 -15.15 29.66 14.66
N VAL A 436 -14.87 29.46 13.37
CA VAL A 436 -13.62 28.84 12.91
C VAL A 436 -12.41 29.70 13.31
N LEU A 437 -12.49 31.03 13.15
CA LEU A 437 -11.45 31.96 13.63
C LEU A 437 -11.25 31.87 15.15
N PHE A 438 -12.34 31.75 15.91
CA PHE A 438 -12.29 31.56 17.34
C PHE A 438 -11.52 30.28 17.70
N ARG A 439 -11.87 29.15 17.08
CA ARG A 439 -11.21 27.85 17.28
C ARG A 439 -9.74 27.87 16.85
N ALA A 440 -9.40 28.65 15.83
CA ALA A 440 -8.03 28.88 15.37
C ALA A 440 -7.24 29.87 16.28
N ASN A 441 -7.82 30.31 17.40
CA ASN A 441 -7.26 31.28 18.33
C ASN A 441 -6.95 32.67 17.68
N SER A 442 -7.68 33.03 16.63
CA SER A 442 -7.63 34.36 15.98
C SER A 442 -8.66 35.31 16.60
N LEU A 443 -8.52 35.60 17.89
CA LEU A 443 -9.56 36.27 18.69
C LEU A 443 -9.92 37.68 18.19
N GLU A 444 -8.97 38.47 17.69
CA GLU A 444 -9.26 39.81 17.15
C GLU A 444 -10.12 39.74 15.89
N LEU A 445 -9.77 38.86 14.95
CA LEU A 445 -10.59 38.62 13.75
C LEU A 445 -11.94 38.01 14.14
N ALA A 446 -11.98 37.08 15.09
CA ALA A 446 -13.24 36.54 15.58
C ALA A 446 -14.15 37.66 16.12
N ARG A 447 -13.59 38.61 16.90
CA ARG A 447 -14.33 39.80 17.37
C ARG A 447 -14.83 40.67 16.22
N GLU A 448 -14.01 40.92 15.20
CA GLU A 448 -14.41 41.66 14.01
C GLU A 448 -15.60 41.00 13.32
N TYR A 449 -15.51 39.71 13.03
CA TYR A 449 -16.53 38.98 12.27
C TYR A 449 -17.80 38.68 13.08
N VAL A 450 -17.71 38.57 14.41
CA VAL A 450 -18.89 38.58 15.29
C VAL A 450 -19.63 39.92 15.17
N ASN A 451 -18.93 41.06 15.22
CA ASN A 451 -19.56 42.38 15.04
C ASN A 451 -20.15 42.53 13.64
N LEU A 452 -19.47 42.06 12.60
CA LEU A 452 -19.99 42.08 11.23
C LEU A 452 -21.27 41.25 11.11
N ALA A 453 -21.27 40.01 11.62
CA ALA A 453 -22.43 39.13 11.55
C ALA A 453 -23.64 39.72 12.30
N LEU A 454 -23.41 40.32 13.47
CA LEU A 454 -24.44 40.98 14.27
C LEU A 454 -25.01 42.23 13.61
N SER A 455 -24.21 42.95 12.82
CA SER A 455 -24.68 44.11 12.05
C SER A 455 -25.79 43.74 11.05
N PHE A 456 -25.81 42.49 10.55
CA PHE A 456 -26.90 41.99 9.69
C PHE A 456 -28.25 41.89 10.43
N TYR A 457 -28.21 41.78 11.76
CA TYR A 457 -29.39 41.78 12.64
C TYR A 457 -29.61 43.12 13.34
N GLY A 458 -28.89 44.17 12.93
CA GLY A 458 -29.06 45.54 13.43
C GLY A 458 -28.38 45.83 14.76
N VAL A 459 -27.61 44.88 15.29
CA VAL A 459 -26.81 45.06 16.50
C VAL A 459 -25.47 45.66 16.10
N THR A 460 -25.15 46.83 16.64
CA THR A 460 -23.95 47.61 16.28
C THR A 460 -23.35 48.25 17.53
N GLY A 461 -22.08 48.65 17.47
CA GLY A 461 -21.43 49.40 18.54
C GLY A 461 -21.09 48.59 19.80
N ILE A 462 -20.97 47.26 19.69
CA ILE A 462 -20.49 46.41 20.80
C ILE A 462 -19.00 46.69 21.06
N ASP A 463 -18.19 46.76 20.00
CA ASP A 463 -16.78 47.10 20.06
C ASP A 463 -16.49 48.33 19.17
N SER A 464 -15.93 49.38 19.77
CA SER A 464 -15.59 50.61 19.05
C SER A 464 -14.46 50.44 18.00
N ASN A 465 -13.71 49.34 18.07
CA ASN A 465 -12.69 49.02 17.06
C ASN A 465 -13.31 48.45 15.78
N TYR A 466 -14.54 47.93 15.84
CA TYR A 466 -15.22 47.22 14.76
C TYR A 466 -16.61 47.84 14.48
N ASP A 467 -16.61 49.04 13.88
CA ASP A 467 -17.82 49.81 13.62
C ASP A 467 -18.46 49.46 12.26
N PHE A 468 -19.41 48.53 12.27
CA PHE A 468 -20.22 48.16 11.10
C PHE A 468 -21.59 48.80 11.15
N ALA A 469 -22.04 49.39 10.04
CA ALA A 469 -23.39 49.91 9.92
C ALA A 469 -24.42 48.77 9.91
N ALA A 470 -25.57 49.00 10.55
CA ALA A 470 -26.69 48.06 10.51
C ALA A 470 -27.14 47.82 9.06
N SER A 471 -27.39 46.55 8.73
CA SER A 471 -27.86 46.17 7.39
C SER A 471 -29.22 46.81 7.07
N GLU A 472 -29.38 47.24 5.82
CA GLU A 472 -30.69 47.69 5.32
C GLU A 472 -31.74 46.56 5.29
N TYR A 473 -31.32 45.30 5.45
CA TYR A 473 -32.17 44.11 5.44
C TYR A 473 -32.44 43.54 6.84
N THR A 474 -32.07 44.23 7.92
CA THR A 474 -32.19 43.75 9.32
C THR A 474 -33.56 43.15 9.64
N GLU A 475 -34.64 43.86 9.34
CA GLU A 475 -36.01 43.39 9.64
C GLU A 475 -36.31 42.07 8.93
N ALA A 476 -35.89 41.95 7.67
CA ALA A 476 -36.11 40.76 6.87
C ALA A 476 -35.21 39.59 7.29
N ASN A 477 -33.98 39.85 7.73
CA ASN A 477 -33.08 38.83 8.28
C ASN A 477 -33.66 38.24 9.56
N LEU A 478 -34.02 39.09 10.52
CA LEU A 478 -34.58 38.68 11.81
C LEU A 478 -35.89 37.91 11.63
N GLY A 479 -36.77 38.38 10.73
CA GLY A 479 -38.05 37.74 10.48
C GLY A 479 -38.00 36.46 9.62
N THR A 480 -36.83 36.09 9.08
CA THR A 480 -36.71 34.89 8.22
C THR A 480 -35.72 33.85 8.71
N TYR A 481 -34.65 34.23 9.42
CA TYR A 481 -33.60 33.29 9.80
C TYR A 481 -32.74 33.77 10.98
N THR A 482 -33.02 33.21 12.15
CA THR A 482 -32.36 33.52 13.44
C THR A 482 -31.31 32.49 13.87
N TYR A 483 -31.20 31.35 13.15
CA TYR A 483 -30.25 30.28 13.48
C TYR A 483 -28.80 30.75 13.71
N PRO A 484 -28.22 31.67 12.92
CA PRO A 484 -26.85 32.15 13.15
C PRO A 484 -26.64 32.84 14.51
N LEU A 485 -27.71 33.39 15.11
CA LEU A 485 -27.65 34.05 16.41
C LEU A 485 -27.35 33.06 17.55
N GLN A 486 -27.55 31.75 17.36
CA GLN A 486 -27.16 30.73 18.33
C GLN A 486 -25.65 30.74 18.57
N THR A 487 -24.86 30.54 17.50
CA THR A 487 -23.40 30.58 17.55
C THR A 487 -22.89 31.95 17.98
N LEU A 488 -23.49 33.04 17.47
CA LEU A 488 -23.08 34.40 17.85
C LEU A 488 -23.32 34.71 19.33
N ALA A 489 -24.42 34.21 19.92
CA ALA A 489 -24.67 34.35 21.36
C ALA A 489 -23.57 33.67 22.17
N GLY A 490 -23.18 32.46 21.80
CA GLY A 490 -22.04 31.77 22.40
C GLY A 490 -20.72 32.53 22.24
N LEU A 491 -20.38 32.95 21.02
CA LEU A 491 -19.14 33.69 20.77
C LEU A 491 -19.08 35.03 21.51
N LEU A 492 -20.21 35.72 21.68
CA LEU A 492 -20.29 36.91 22.53
C LEU A 492 -20.00 36.59 23.99
N GLU A 493 -20.54 35.48 24.51
CA GLU A 493 -20.18 34.98 25.83
C GLU A 493 -18.70 34.59 25.92
N GLY A 494 -18.06 34.16 24.83
CA GLY A 494 -16.62 33.85 24.84
C GLY A 494 -15.73 35.09 24.78
N LEU A 495 -16.08 36.07 23.96
CA LEU A 495 -15.19 37.16 23.54
C LEU A 495 -15.38 38.48 24.29
N TYR A 496 -16.55 38.68 24.91
CA TYR A 496 -16.92 39.92 25.58
C TYR A 496 -17.45 39.65 27.00
N ASP A 497 -17.55 40.72 27.79
CA ASP A 497 -18.15 40.71 29.12
C ASP A 497 -19.30 41.74 29.11
N LEU A 498 -20.47 41.30 28.64
CA LEU A 498 -21.65 42.14 28.40
C LEU A 498 -22.70 41.92 29.48
N GLU A 499 -23.40 42.99 29.88
CA GLU A 499 -24.51 42.89 30.86
C GLU A 499 -25.73 42.16 30.26
N GLU A 500 -25.96 42.34 28.96
CA GLU A 500 -27.01 41.67 28.19
C GLU A 500 -26.40 41.13 26.90
N ASN A 501 -26.73 39.88 26.54
CA ASN A 501 -26.27 39.26 25.30
C ASN A 501 -27.21 39.66 24.15
N PRO A 502 -26.80 40.59 23.25
CA PRO A 502 -27.69 41.14 22.25
C PRO A 502 -28.08 40.11 21.17
N ALA A 503 -27.26 39.09 20.91
CA ALA A 503 -27.63 38.03 19.98
C ALA A 503 -28.74 37.15 20.55
N PHE A 504 -28.59 36.75 21.83
CA PHE A 504 -29.58 35.97 22.54
C PHE A 504 -30.92 36.72 22.70
N ALA A 505 -30.87 38.03 23.00
CA ALA A 505 -32.06 38.87 23.15
C ALA A 505 -32.93 38.98 21.88
N LEU A 506 -32.36 38.69 20.71
CA LEU A 506 -33.06 38.68 19.43
C LEU A 506 -33.73 37.34 19.10
N LEU A 507 -33.45 36.28 19.86
CA LEU A 507 -34.04 34.97 19.64
C LEU A 507 -35.46 34.89 20.18
N SER A 508 -36.37 34.36 19.36
CA SER A 508 -37.79 34.21 19.72
C SER A 508 -38.35 32.80 19.56
N SER A 509 -37.62 31.90 18.91
CA SER A 509 -38.04 30.50 18.74
C SER A 509 -37.45 29.65 19.86
N ASP A 510 -38.24 28.73 20.43
CA ASP A 510 -37.76 27.84 21.49
C ASP A 510 -36.56 26.99 21.02
N PHE A 511 -36.57 26.58 19.75
CA PHE A 511 -35.47 25.86 19.12
C PHE A 511 -34.16 26.67 19.13
N ASP A 512 -34.21 27.93 18.69
CA ASP A 512 -33.00 28.76 18.66
C ASP A 512 -32.55 29.16 20.06
N ILE A 513 -33.50 29.44 20.96
CA ILE A 513 -33.18 29.76 22.36
C ILE A 513 -32.46 28.58 23.03
N SER A 514 -32.93 27.35 22.80
CA SER A 514 -32.29 26.15 23.36
C SER A 514 -30.88 25.96 22.79
N GLY A 515 -30.72 26.02 21.47
CA GLY A 515 -29.42 25.89 20.81
C GLY A 515 -28.41 26.97 21.23
N ALA A 516 -28.86 28.23 21.37
CA ALA A 516 -28.01 29.31 21.86
C ALA A 516 -27.54 29.07 23.29
N LYS A 517 -28.43 28.65 24.19
CA LYS A 517 -28.07 28.34 25.58
C LYS A 517 -27.05 27.21 25.66
N GLN A 518 -27.17 26.19 24.81
CA GLN A 518 -26.20 25.11 24.72
C GLN A 518 -24.77 25.64 24.52
N ILE A 519 -24.58 26.49 23.52
CA ILE A 519 -23.27 27.07 23.20
C ILE A 519 -22.84 28.06 24.30
N MET A 520 -23.75 28.90 24.79
CA MET A 520 -23.47 29.87 25.84
C MET A 520 -23.01 29.22 27.16
N TYR A 521 -23.61 28.09 27.56
CA TYR A 521 -23.18 27.37 28.75
C TYR A 521 -21.76 26.81 28.59
N SER A 522 -21.37 26.32 27.42
CA SER A 522 -19.99 25.88 27.16
C SER A 522 -18.98 26.99 27.49
N PHE A 523 -19.26 28.23 27.07
CA PHE A 523 -18.43 29.40 27.38
C PHE A 523 -18.51 29.85 28.84
N THR A 524 -19.71 29.85 29.41
CA THR A 524 -19.95 30.28 30.80
C THR A 524 -19.21 29.37 31.78
N ILE A 525 -19.29 28.05 31.56
CA ILE A 525 -18.59 27.05 32.37
C ILE A 525 -17.08 27.25 32.22
N ALA A 526 -16.57 27.36 30.98
CA ALA A 526 -15.15 27.57 30.73
C ALA A 526 -14.62 28.84 31.42
N LYS A 527 -15.32 29.97 31.29
CA LYS A 527 -14.98 31.24 31.98
C LYS A 527 -14.94 31.08 33.50
N SER A 528 -15.91 30.40 34.09
CA SER A 528 -15.96 30.16 35.53
C SER A 528 -14.78 29.31 36.00
N ILE A 529 -14.42 28.26 35.24
CA ILE A 529 -13.24 27.42 35.52
C ILE A 529 -11.94 28.24 35.40
N ILE A 530 -11.80 29.07 34.36
CA ILE A 530 -10.67 29.98 34.18
C ILE A 530 -10.55 30.96 35.36
N ALA A 531 -11.68 31.41 35.91
CA ALA A 531 -11.74 32.26 37.10
C ALA A 531 -11.41 31.53 38.41
N GLY A 532 -11.16 30.21 38.37
CA GLY A 532 -10.74 29.39 39.50
C GLY A 532 -11.86 28.61 40.20
N THR A 533 -13.06 28.57 39.62
CA THR A 533 -14.17 27.73 40.12
C THR A 533 -13.91 26.24 39.82
N SER A 534 -14.39 25.35 40.67
CA SER A 534 -14.32 23.91 40.40
C SER A 534 -15.20 23.52 39.21
N VAL A 535 -14.88 22.44 38.49
CA VAL A 535 -15.69 21.98 37.34
C VAL A 535 -17.15 21.73 37.74
N ALA A 536 -17.38 21.05 38.86
CA ALA A 536 -18.73 20.72 39.33
C ALA A 536 -19.54 21.98 39.67
N ASP A 537 -18.94 22.96 40.36
CA ASP A 537 -19.63 24.20 40.70
C ASP A 537 -19.86 25.08 39.47
N ALA A 538 -18.91 25.11 38.53
CA ALA A 538 -19.04 25.84 37.27
C ALA A 538 -20.15 25.27 36.38
N ALA A 539 -20.32 23.95 36.37
CA ALA A 539 -21.31 23.26 35.55
C ALA A 539 -22.71 23.19 36.19
N ALA A 540 -22.86 23.56 37.47
CA ALA A 540 -24.09 23.36 38.23
C ALA A 540 -25.33 24.06 37.63
N ASP A 541 -25.18 25.30 37.18
CA ASP A 541 -26.29 26.07 36.58
C ASP A 541 -26.71 25.47 35.23
N GLY A 542 -25.73 25.07 34.41
CA GLY A 542 -25.99 24.37 33.15
C GLY A 542 -26.67 23.03 33.37
N PHE A 543 -26.19 22.24 34.33
CA PHE A 543 -26.79 20.96 34.71
C PHE A 543 -28.26 21.15 35.10
N ALA A 544 -28.56 22.10 35.99
CA ALA A 544 -29.92 22.39 36.41
C ALA A 544 -30.80 22.77 35.21
N TYR A 545 -30.31 23.64 34.33
CA TYR A 545 -31.05 24.08 33.15
C TYR A 545 -31.44 22.94 32.21
N PHE A 546 -30.47 22.14 31.75
CA PHE A 546 -30.74 21.08 30.77
C PHE A 546 -31.54 19.93 31.36
N THR A 547 -31.29 19.57 32.61
CA THR A 547 -31.99 18.45 33.25
C THR A 547 -33.43 18.77 33.64
N GLU A 548 -33.77 20.03 33.87
CA GLU A 548 -35.17 20.49 34.05
C GLU A 548 -36.01 20.28 32.78
N GLU A 549 -35.40 20.44 31.59
CA GLU A 549 -36.04 20.23 30.28
C GLU A 549 -35.97 18.77 29.80
N GLY A 550 -35.18 17.91 30.48
CA GLY A 550 -34.96 16.52 30.10
C GLY A 550 -33.85 16.31 29.06
N ASP A 551 -33.07 17.35 28.76
CA ASP A 551 -32.04 17.38 27.71
C ASP A 551 -30.65 16.98 28.26
N TYR A 552 -30.57 15.80 28.89
CA TYR A 552 -29.34 15.30 29.52
C TYR A 552 -28.17 15.18 28.53
N ASN A 553 -28.44 14.77 27.29
CA ASN A 553 -27.43 14.70 26.24
C ASN A 553 -26.85 16.07 25.87
N GLU A 554 -27.66 17.14 25.87
CA GLU A 554 -27.17 18.47 25.52
C GLU A 554 -26.30 19.05 26.63
N PHE A 555 -26.54 18.70 27.90
CA PHE A 555 -25.60 19.01 28.97
C PHE A 555 -24.25 18.31 28.76
N PHE A 556 -24.24 16.99 28.48
CA PHE A 556 -23.00 16.28 28.18
C PHE A 556 -22.24 16.93 27.03
N ARG A 557 -22.95 17.31 25.96
CA ARG A 557 -22.40 17.98 24.78
C ARG A 557 -21.90 19.40 25.04
N SER A 558 -22.47 20.13 26.00
CA SER A 558 -21.89 21.41 26.42
C SER A 558 -20.51 21.25 27.07
N LEU A 559 -20.19 20.06 27.60
CA LEU A 559 -18.88 19.76 28.18
C LEU A 559 -17.88 19.28 27.12
N THR A 560 -18.32 18.49 26.14
CA THR A 560 -17.48 17.85 25.11
C THR A 560 -17.50 18.60 23.77
N GLU A 561 -18.63 18.58 23.05
CA GLU A 561 -18.85 19.25 21.76
C GLU A 561 -20.35 19.52 21.49
N THR A 562 -20.69 20.70 20.96
CA THR A 562 -22.06 21.17 20.68
C THR A 562 -22.29 21.51 19.20
N ASN A 563 -22.92 20.62 18.43
CA ASN A 563 -23.32 20.83 17.03
C ASN A 563 -22.18 21.41 16.17
N ASN A 564 -21.00 20.77 16.22
CA ASN A 564 -19.74 21.19 15.61
C ASN A 564 -19.11 22.47 16.20
N ASN A 565 -19.73 23.07 17.22
CA ASN A 565 -19.14 24.13 18.05
C ASN A 565 -18.36 23.53 19.21
N ALA A 566 -17.30 24.23 19.60
CA ALA A 566 -16.43 23.80 20.70
C ALA A 566 -17.22 23.68 22.03
N GLY A 567 -17.13 22.51 22.67
CA GLY A 567 -17.61 22.33 24.05
C GLY A 567 -16.65 22.91 25.08
N THR A 568 -17.02 22.88 26.35
CA THR A 568 -16.22 23.45 27.46
C THR A 568 -14.78 22.94 27.46
N ALA A 569 -14.56 21.64 27.30
CA ALA A 569 -13.22 21.04 27.29
C ALA A 569 -12.37 21.55 26.13
N GLN A 570 -12.93 21.59 24.91
CA GLN A 570 -12.25 22.10 23.71
C GLN A 570 -11.93 23.60 23.86
N ILE A 571 -12.86 24.40 24.38
CA ILE A 571 -12.64 25.83 24.65
C ILE A 571 -11.47 26.02 25.63
N LEU A 572 -11.45 25.29 26.74
CA LEU A 572 -10.36 25.38 27.73
C LEU A 572 -9.01 24.97 27.12
N TYR A 573 -8.99 23.89 26.34
CA TYR A 573 -7.80 23.42 25.65
C TYR A 573 -7.26 24.47 24.68
N GLN A 574 -8.12 25.08 23.86
CA GLN A 574 -7.77 26.15 22.92
C GLN A 574 -7.18 27.38 23.62
N TYR A 575 -7.65 27.70 24.84
CA TYR A 575 -7.12 28.79 25.65
C TYR A 575 -5.85 28.43 26.45
N GLY A 576 -5.30 27.23 26.28
CA GLY A 576 -4.09 26.78 26.98
C GLY A 576 -4.33 26.29 28.42
N TYR A 577 -5.58 26.05 28.81
CA TYR A 577 -5.98 25.48 30.11
C TYR A 577 -6.14 23.96 30.01
N THR A 578 -5.10 23.28 29.52
CA THR A 578 -5.12 21.85 29.18
C THR A 578 -5.48 20.96 30.37
N GLU A 579 -4.96 21.22 31.56
CA GLU A 579 -5.27 20.39 32.73
C GLU A 579 -6.75 20.53 33.15
N GLN A 580 -7.30 21.74 33.08
CA GLN A 580 -8.71 21.98 33.34
C GLN A 580 -9.61 21.34 32.28
N ALA A 581 -9.18 21.32 31.01
CA ALA A 581 -9.90 20.60 29.96
C ALA A 581 -10.00 19.09 30.27
N LYS A 582 -8.91 18.48 30.76
CA LYS A 582 -8.91 17.08 31.21
C LYS A 582 -9.83 16.84 32.40
N ASP A 583 -9.87 17.76 33.36
CA ASP A 583 -10.80 17.70 34.50
C ASP A 583 -12.27 17.75 34.03
N VAL A 584 -12.58 18.57 33.02
CA VAL A 584 -13.93 18.62 32.41
C VAL A 584 -14.30 17.30 31.75
N LEU A 585 -13.38 16.68 31.00
CA LEU A 585 -13.66 15.37 30.38
C LEU A 585 -13.81 14.25 31.41
N THR A 586 -13.06 14.31 32.51
CA THR A 586 -13.24 13.40 33.64
C THR A 586 -14.65 13.53 34.22
N TYR A 587 -15.12 14.76 34.43
CA TYR A 587 -16.48 15.04 34.90
C TYR A 587 -17.54 14.61 33.88
N ALA A 588 -17.33 14.84 32.59
CA ALA A 588 -18.23 14.38 31.53
C ALA A 588 -18.35 12.86 31.48
N GLY A 589 -17.24 12.13 31.67
CA GLY A 589 -17.23 10.67 31.79
C GLY A 589 -17.94 10.16 33.05
N GLU A 590 -17.84 10.88 34.17
CA GLU A 590 -18.64 10.59 35.37
C GLU A 590 -20.13 10.76 35.11
N PHE A 591 -20.51 11.82 34.38
CA PHE A 591 -21.88 12.11 34.04
C PHE A 591 -22.49 11.08 33.07
N ILE A 592 -21.80 10.72 31.97
CA ILE A 592 -22.34 9.75 30.99
C ILE A 592 -22.54 8.35 31.60
N SER A 593 -21.77 8.02 32.65
CA SER A 593 -21.87 6.76 33.39
C SER A 593 -22.77 6.85 34.63
N SER A 594 -23.46 7.98 34.86
CA SER A 594 -24.37 8.20 35.98
C SER A 594 -25.71 7.47 35.82
N ASP A 595 -26.41 7.23 36.93
CA ASP A 595 -27.73 6.58 36.87
C ASP A 595 -28.76 7.50 36.22
N GLU A 596 -28.63 8.81 36.45
CA GLU A 596 -29.48 9.86 35.90
C GLU A 596 -29.38 9.92 34.37
N TYR A 597 -28.17 10.01 33.82
CA TYR A 597 -27.96 10.05 32.37
C TYR A 597 -28.46 8.78 31.69
N ILE A 598 -28.07 7.61 32.21
CA ILE A 598 -28.43 6.31 31.63
C ILE A 598 -29.94 6.10 31.65
N SER A 599 -30.64 6.59 32.68
CA SER A 599 -32.10 6.47 32.77
C SER A 599 -32.83 7.41 31.81
N ALA A 600 -32.24 8.57 31.49
CA ALA A 600 -32.85 9.60 30.66
C ALA A 600 -32.57 9.44 29.16
N GLU A 601 -31.34 9.07 28.78
CA GLU A 601 -30.94 9.02 27.38
C GLU A 601 -31.40 7.71 26.72
N SER A 602 -32.12 7.83 25.59
CA SER A 602 -32.74 6.69 24.89
C SER A 602 -31.96 6.20 23.67
N SER A 603 -31.21 7.10 23.02
CA SER A 603 -30.52 6.92 21.74
C SER A 603 -29.16 6.26 21.90
N THR A 604 -28.91 5.22 21.10
CA THR A 604 -27.62 4.51 21.07
C THR A 604 -26.46 5.42 20.63
N SER A 605 -26.72 6.41 19.77
CA SER A 605 -25.73 7.39 19.31
C SER A 605 -25.20 8.28 20.44
N PHE A 606 -26.08 8.67 21.38
CA PHE A 606 -25.73 9.49 22.55
C PHE A 606 -25.29 8.68 23.77
N LEU A 607 -25.55 7.36 23.79
CA LEU A 607 -24.98 6.45 24.78
C LEU A 607 -23.56 6.04 24.38
N ALA A 608 -23.45 5.21 23.34
CA ALA A 608 -22.21 4.53 22.98
C ALA A 608 -21.59 5.01 21.66
N GLY A 609 -22.40 5.56 20.75
CA GLY A 609 -21.94 5.99 19.43
C GLY A 609 -21.21 7.33 19.43
N TYR A 610 -21.21 7.96 18.25
CA TYR A 610 -20.42 9.16 17.93
C TYR A 610 -20.77 10.44 18.70
N LYS A 611 -21.89 10.46 19.44
CA LYS A 611 -22.29 11.59 20.29
C LYS A 611 -22.19 11.29 21.78
N GLY A 612 -21.82 10.06 22.15
CA GLY A 612 -21.68 9.59 23.53
C GLY A 612 -20.25 9.13 23.81
N CYS A 613 -20.08 7.85 24.13
CA CYS A 613 -18.77 7.25 24.39
C CYS A 613 -17.74 7.45 23.29
N GLY A 614 -18.14 7.30 22.04
CA GLY A 614 -17.29 7.57 20.89
C GLY A 614 -16.70 8.98 20.93
N LEU A 615 -17.56 9.99 21.14
CA LEU A 615 -17.15 11.39 21.29
C LEU A 615 -16.22 11.58 22.49
N LEU A 616 -16.57 11.01 23.65
CA LEU A 616 -15.77 11.16 24.87
C LEU A 616 -14.33 10.64 24.66
N VAL A 617 -14.17 9.47 24.05
CA VAL A 617 -12.86 8.87 23.78
C VAL A 617 -12.09 9.70 22.75
N THR A 618 -12.75 10.13 21.67
CA THR A 618 -12.15 10.98 20.63
C THR A 618 -11.62 12.29 21.21
N ILE A 619 -12.45 13.07 21.89
CA ILE A 619 -12.05 14.36 22.47
C ILE A 619 -10.99 14.16 23.57
N SER A 620 -11.08 13.08 24.35
CA SER A 620 -10.04 12.75 25.35
C SER A 620 -8.68 12.54 24.70
N ARG A 621 -8.63 11.90 23.54
CA ARG A 621 -7.38 11.74 22.78
C ARG A 621 -6.87 13.07 22.25
N GLU A 622 -7.74 13.89 21.67
CA GLU A 622 -7.38 15.20 21.10
C GLU A 622 -6.76 16.15 22.12
N VAL A 623 -7.31 16.21 23.35
CA VAL A 623 -6.78 17.09 24.40
C VAL A 623 -5.66 16.45 25.25
N GLY A 624 -5.26 15.21 24.93
CA GLY A 624 -4.26 14.44 25.67
C GLY A 624 -4.70 14.03 27.09
N ALA A 625 -6.00 13.82 27.31
CA ALA A 625 -6.55 13.24 28.52
C ALA A 625 -6.33 11.71 28.58
N ASP A 626 -6.65 11.10 29.72
CA ASP A 626 -6.58 9.65 29.91
C ASP A 626 -7.72 8.95 29.14
N THR A 627 -7.43 8.51 27.91
CA THR A 627 -8.37 7.83 27.02
C THR A 627 -8.84 6.49 27.59
N ALA A 628 -7.98 5.77 28.31
CA ALA A 628 -8.34 4.54 29.00
C ALA A 628 -9.34 4.81 30.14
N ALA A 629 -9.17 5.89 30.91
CA ALA A 629 -10.15 6.29 31.92
C ALA A 629 -11.50 6.66 31.29
N ALA A 630 -11.51 7.36 30.15
CA ALA A 630 -12.72 7.69 29.40
C ALA A 630 -13.45 6.42 28.92
N ALA A 631 -12.74 5.49 28.28
CA ALA A 631 -13.32 4.22 27.81
C ALA A 631 -13.82 3.35 28.98
N ASN A 632 -13.15 3.37 30.14
CA ASN A 632 -13.64 2.69 31.34
C ASN A 632 -14.98 3.25 31.83
N ARG A 633 -15.28 4.54 31.65
CA ARG A 633 -16.60 5.10 31.96
C ARG A 633 -17.70 4.50 31.07
N CYS A 634 -17.36 4.24 29.82
CA CYS A 634 -18.25 3.57 28.87
C CYS A 634 -18.51 2.11 29.23
N LEU A 635 -17.50 1.41 29.74
CA LEU A 635 -17.67 0.07 30.31
C LEU A 635 -18.59 0.09 31.55
N ILE A 636 -18.43 1.07 32.44
CA ILE A 636 -19.33 1.24 33.60
C ILE A 636 -20.77 1.48 33.14
N MET A 637 -20.97 2.35 32.14
CA MET A 637 -22.28 2.60 31.54
C MET A 637 -22.90 1.32 30.98
N LEU A 638 -22.14 0.55 30.19
CA LEU A 638 -22.58 -0.72 29.62
C LEU A 638 -22.98 -1.73 30.71
N ASN A 639 -22.15 -1.88 31.74
CA ASN A 639 -22.43 -2.77 32.86
C ASN A 639 -23.74 -2.42 33.59
N LYS A 640 -24.02 -1.12 33.77
CA LYS A 640 -25.28 -0.64 34.34
C LYS A 640 -26.49 -0.88 33.43
N LEU A 641 -26.33 -0.72 32.11
CA LEU A 641 -27.38 -1.07 31.15
C LEU A 641 -27.69 -2.58 31.19
N ASN A 642 -26.66 -3.41 31.35
CA ASN A 642 -26.80 -4.87 31.39
C ASN A 642 -27.49 -5.41 32.66
N THR A 643 -27.56 -4.64 33.75
CA THR A 643 -28.39 -5.03 34.91
C THR A 643 -29.88 -4.91 34.61
N GLY A 644 -30.26 -4.10 33.62
CA GLY A 644 -31.66 -3.79 33.29
C GLY A 644 -32.41 -2.99 34.35
N THR A 645 -31.73 -2.51 35.41
CA THR A 645 -32.39 -1.84 36.54
C THR A 645 -32.72 -0.37 36.28
N LEU A 646 -31.91 0.29 35.43
CA LEU A 646 -32.10 1.70 35.08
C LEU A 646 -33.03 1.84 33.87
N ARG A 647 -32.80 1.03 32.84
CA ARG A 647 -33.66 0.91 31.67
C ARG A 647 -33.45 -0.41 30.96
N THR A 648 -34.36 -0.74 30.05
CA THR A 648 -34.23 -1.89 29.15
C THR A 648 -34.06 -1.40 27.73
N LEU A 649 -33.02 -1.86 27.05
CA LEU A 649 -32.79 -1.63 25.63
C LEU A 649 -33.56 -2.67 24.80
N THR A 650 -33.92 -2.32 23.57
CA THR A 650 -34.27 -3.35 22.58
C THR A 650 -33.05 -4.20 22.27
N ASP A 651 -33.23 -5.42 21.78
CA ASP A 651 -32.09 -6.31 21.48
C ASP A 651 -31.13 -5.67 20.46
N THR A 652 -31.65 -5.08 19.37
CA THR A 652 -30.85 -4.30 18.40
C THR A 652 -30.10 -3.13 19.05
N SER A 653 -30.76 -2.37 19.94
CA SER A 653 -30.08 -1.25 20.62
C SER A 653 -28.99 -1.75 21.55
N ALA A 654 -29.20 -2.90 22.21
CA ALA A 654 -28.18 -3.52 23.05
C ALA A 654 -26.99 -3.97 22.19
N ILE A 655 -27.22 -4.62 21.05
CA ILE A 655 -26.18 -5.04 20.09
C ILE A 655 -25.31 -3.84 19.67
N VAL A 656 -25.93 -2.76 19.18
CA VAL A 656 -25.23 -1.53 18.77
C VAL A 656 -24.43 -0.91 19.90
N VAL A 657 -24.97 -0.91 21.13
CA VAL A 657 -24.26 -0.35 22.31
C VAL A 657 -23.06 -1.22 22.69
N HIS A 658 -23.16 -2.54 22.67
CA HIS A 658 -22.04 -3.44 22.98
C HIS A 658 -20.92 -3.28 21.94
N SER A 659 -21.26 -3.29 20.65
CA SER A 659 -20.30 -3.12 19.55
C SER A 659 -19.55 -1.79 19.67
N ASN A 660 -20.26 -0.67 19.81
CA ASN A 660 -19.62 0.66 19.94
C ASN A 660 -18.72 0.79 21.20
N VAL A 661 -19.08 0.15 22.32
CA VAL A 661 -18.24 0.14 23.52
C VAL A 661 -16.99 -0.71 23.30
N MET A 662 -17.08 -1.86 22.62
CA MET A 662 -15.90 -2.66 22.25
C MET A 662 -14.93 -1.83 21.41
N VAL A 663 -15.40 -1.12 20.39
CA VAL A 663 -14.53 -0.27 19.55
C VAL A 663 -13.95 0.90 20.36
N SER A 664 -14.71 1.48 21.29
CA SER A 664 -14.20 2.54 22.17
C SER A 664 -13.09 2.05 23.11
N LEU A 665 -13.16 0.80 23.57
CA LEU A 665 -12.14 0.16 24.40
C LEU A 665 -10.88 -0.15 23.60
N ASP A 666 -11.02 -0.72 22.40
CA ASP A 666 -9.92 -1.01 21.49
C ASP A 666 -9.11 0.26 21.16
N ARG A 667 -9.78 1.34 20.75
CA ARG A 667 -9.12 2.63 20.46
C ARG A 667 -8.43 3.26 21.68
N ALA A 668 -8.80 2.85 22.89
CA ALA A 668 -8.16 3.27 24.13
C ALA A 668 -7.07 2.30 24.63
N GLY A 669 -6.81 1.21 23.90
CA GLY A 669 -5.85 0.17 24.27
C GLY A 669 -6.31 -0.73 25.43
N LEU A 670 -7.62 -0.79 25.72
CA LEU A 670 -8.21 -1.59 26.79
C LEU A 670 -8.82 -2.90 26.28
N THR A 671 -7.97 -3.79 25.77
CA THR A 671 -8.42 -5.01 25.08
C THR A 671 -8.87 -6.14 26.01
N ASP A 672 -8.43 -6.17 27.28
CA ASP A 672 -8.71 -7.25 28.24
C ASP A 672 -10.21 -7.54 28.46
N GLU A 673 -11.07 -6.52 28.31
CA GLU A 673 -12.52 -6.62 28.55
C GLU A 673 -13.30 -7.07 27.30
N ILE A 674 -12.69 -6.97 26.11
CA ILE A 674 -13.34 -7.23 24.81
C ILE A 674 -13.94 -8.65 24.73
N PRO A 675 -13.25 -9.74 25.14
CA PRO A 675 -13.82 -11.10 25.04
C PRO A 675 -15.10 -11.28 25.87
N ALA A 676 -15.16 -10.68 27.06
CA ALA A 676 -16.31 -10.76 27.93
C ALA A 676 -17.51 -10.00 27.36
N ILE A 677 -17.27 -8.82 26.79
CA ILE A 677 -18.30 -8.02 26.12
C ILE A 677 -18.78 -8.71 24.86
N ASN A 678 -17.88 -9.29 24.05
CA ASN A 678 -18.24 -10.05 22.85
C ASN A 678 -19.15 -11.24 23.20
N THR A 679 -18.87 -11.94 24.30
CA THR A 679 -19.75 -13.02 24.77
C THR A 679 -21.17 -12.53 25.09
N GLN A 680 -21.29 -11.34 25.70
CA GLN A 680 -22.59 -10.73 25.99
C GLN A 680 -23.29 -10.28 24.72
N LEU A 681 -22.55 -9.68 23.78
CA LEU A 681 -23.04 -9.29 22.45
C LEU A 681 -23.60 -10.50 21.69
N LEU A 682 -22.85 -11.60 21.58
CA LEU A 682 -23.30 -12.83 20.91
C LEU A 682 -24.56 -13.40 21.57
N SER A 683 -24.71 -13.28 22.89
CA SER A 683 -25.95 -13.66 23.58
C SER A 683 -27.14 -12.78 23.17
N LYS A 684 -26.92 -11.49 22.90
CA LYS A 684 -27.99 -10.59 22.38
C LYS A 684 -28.32 -10.88 20.93
N ILE A 685 -27.32 -11.19 20.12
CA ILE A 685 -27.54 -11.58 18.72
C ILE A 685 -28.35 -12.89 18.65
N SER A 686 -28.03 -13.87 19.50
CA SER A 686 -28.67 -15.19 19.47
C SER A 686 -30.19 -15.21 19.71
N VAL A 687 -30.77 -14.11 20.21
CA VAL A 687 -32.21 -14.00 20.47
C VAL A 687 -33.00 -13.26 19.39
N LEU A 688 -32.33 -12.73 18.35
CA LEU A 688 -33.02 -12.15 17.21
C LEU A 688 -33.78 -13.23 16.44
N ASP A 689 -34.94 -12.87 15.90
CA ASP A 689 -35.84 -13.82 15.21
C ASP A 689 -35.28 -14.23 13.84
N ASP A 690 -34.77 -13.26 13.09
CA ASP A 690 -34.34 -13.40 11.70
C ASP A 690 -32.88 -13.89 11.59
N ILE A 691 -32.61 -14.81 10.67
CA ILE A 691 -31.29 -15.49 10.56
C ILE A 691 -30.26 -14.60 9.88
N GLU A 692 -30.70 -13.81 8.90
CA GLU A 692 -29.99 -12.76 8.20
C GLU A 692 -29.45 -11.71 9.18
N ASP A 693 -30.28 -11.18 10.08
CA ASP A 693 -29.86 -10.26 11.14
C ASP A 693 -28.80 -10.91 12.06
N ARG A 694 -29.04 -12.17 12.47
CA ARG A 694 -28.06 -12.89 13.32
C ARG A 694 -26.73 -13.10 12.62
N PHE A 695 -26.75 -13.25 11.31
CA PHE A 695 -25.56 -13.42 10.49
C PHE A 695 -24.82 -12.09 10.35
N GLU A 696 -25.50 -11.04 9.88
CA GLU A 696 -24.96 -9.68 9.73
C GLU A 696 -24.26 -9.20 11.02
N TYR A 697 -24.98 -9.16 12.15
CA TYR A 697 -24.43 -8.63 13.40
C TYR A 697 -23.25 -9.44 13.96
N ARG A 698 -23.13 -10.75 13.62
CA ARG A 698 -21.92 -11.51 13.97
C ARG A 698 -20.75 -11.09 13.09
N LEU A 699 -20.98 -10.94 11.79
CA LEU A 699 -19.92 -10.59 10.85
C LEU A 699 -19.40 -9.16 11.05
N GLU A 700 -20.26 -8.20 11.38
CA GLU A 700 -19.86 -6.80 11.67
C GLU A 700 -18.81 -6.65 12.78
N THR A 701 -18.59 -7.69 13.59
CA THR A 701 -17.62 -7.68 14.69
C THR A 701 -16.24 -8.19 14.30
N LEU A 702 -16.12 -8.89 13.16
CA LEU A 702 -14.94 -9.70 12.84
C LEU A 702 -13.69 -8.84 12.62
N GLY A 703 -13.78 -7.81 11.78
CA GLY A 703 -12.65 -6.91 11.52
C GLY A 703 -12.16 -6.21 12.79
N TYR A 704 -13.08 -5.74 13.64
CA TYR A 704 -12.72 -5.15 14.93
C TYR A 704 -12.00 -6.14 15.86
N LEU A 705 -12.47 -7.39 15.93
CA LEU A 705 -11.82 -8.42 16.75
C LEU A 705 -10.41 -8.74 16.23
N VAL A 706 -10.20 -8.80 14.91
CA VAL A 706 -8.88 -9.02 14.32
C VAL A 706 -7.95 -7.84 14.64
N ASN A 707 -8.39 -6.60 14.43
CA ASN A 707 -7.62 -5.39 14.74
C ASN A 707 -7.26 -5.28 16.24
N ALA A 708 -8.15 -5.75 17.13
CA ALA A 708 -7.91 -5.79 18.56
C ALA A 708 -7.03 -6.99 19.02
N GLY A 709 -6.55 -7.83 18.09
CA GLY A 709 -5.67 -8.98 18.37
C GLY A 709 -6.40 -10.26 18.81
N PHE A 710 -7.71 -10.38 18.56
CA PHE A 710 -8.55 -11.54 18.92
C PHE A 710 -8.96 -12.39 17.71
N THR A 711 -8.02 -12.72 16.84
CA THR A 711 -8.26 -13.48 15.60
C THR A 711 -8.93 -14.85 15.85
N ASP A 712 -8.56 -15.57 16.91
CA ASP A 712 -9.21 -16.85 17.27
C ASP A 712 -10.70 -16.69 17.62
N LEU A 713 -11.04 -15.58 18.29
CA LEU A 713 -12.42 -15.27 18.66
C LEU A 713 -13.23 -14.83 17.44
N ALA A 714 -12.61 -14.08 16.52
CA ALA A 714 -13.18 -13.74 15.23
C ALA A 714 -13.47 -15.02 14.42
N LEU A 715 -12.48 -15.90 14.27
CA LEU A 715 -12.63 -17.18 13.55
C LEU A 715 -13.73 -18.06 14.16
N THR A 716 -13.81 -18.14 15.49
CA THR A 716 -14.87 -18.89 16.18
C THR A 716 -16.25 -18.31 15.88
N THR A 717 -16.37 -16.98 15.87
CA THR A 717 -17.62 -16.27 15.59
C THR A 717 -18.04 -16.47 14.13
N PHE A 718 -17.11 -16.32 13.19
CA PHE A 718 -17.29 -16.58 11.76
C PHE A 718 -17.76 -18.01 11.50
N ASN A 719 -17.03 -19.02 12.01
CA ASN A 719 -17.40 -20.43 11.83
C ASN A 719 -18.80 -20.74 12.36
N SER A 720 -19.19 -20.15 13.50
CA SER A 720 -20.53 -20.33 14.05
C SER A 720 -21.61 -19.69 13.17
N ALA A 721 -21.36 -18.53 12.58
CA ALA A 721 -22.30 -17.84 11.70
C ALA A 721 -22.50 -18.63 10.39
N ILE A 722 -21.39 -19.05 9.77
CA ILE A 722 -21.39 -19.87 8.55
C ILE A 722 -22.11 -21.21 8.77
N ALA A 723 -21.88 -21.87 9.91
CA ALA A 723 -22.55 -23.13 10.23
C ALA A 723 -24.08 -22.97 10.34
N GLU A 724 -24.54 -21.91 11.03
CA GLU A 724 -25.97 -21.63 11.20
C GLU A 724 -26.68 -21.39 9.86
N VAL A 725 -26.07 -20.61 8.97
CA VAL A 725 -26.62 -20.39 7.62
C VAL A 725 -26.60 -21.67 6.80
N ASN A 726 -25.49 -22.41 6.79
CA ASN A 726 -25.38 -23.66 6.01
C ASN A 726 -26.42 -24.72 6.42
N GLU A 727 -26.74 -24.82 7.71
CA GLU A 727 -27.79 -25.74 8.19
C GLU A 727 -29.19 -25.38 7.66
N ASN A 728 -29.43 -24.11 7.33
CA ASN A 728 -30.74 -23.59 6.91
C ASN A 728 -30.79 -23.15 5.44
N LEU A 729 -29.65 -23.17 4.72
CA LEU A 729 -29.45 -22.56 3.40
C LEU A 729 -30.56 -22.88 2.39
N SER A 730 -30.95 -24.16 2.29
CA SER A 730 -31.99 -24.61 1.35
C SER A 730 -33.43 -24.14 1.68
N THR A 731 -33.64 -23.53 2.84
CA THR A 731 -34.95 -23.08 3.32
C THR A 731 -35.11 -21.56 3.32
N LEU A 732 -34.02 -20.82 3.08
CA LEU A 732 -34.01 -19.36 3.03
C LEU A 732 -34.75 -18.84 1.81
N THR A 733 -35.38 -17.67 1.95
CA THR A 733 -35.99 -16.97 0.82
C THR A 733 -34.92 -16.31 -0.06
N SER A 734 -35.31 -15.85 -1.25
CA SER A 734 -34.41 -15.04 -2.11
C SER A 734 -33.88 -13.82 -1.37
N ASP A 735 -34.75 -13.10 -0.68
CA ASP A 735 -34.42 -11.84 -0.01
C ASP A 735 -33.39 -12.09 1.11
N GLN A 736 -33.58 -13.17 1.89
CA GLN A 736 -32.62 -13.58 2.92
C GLN A 736 -31.27 -14.01 2.33
N LEU A 737 -31.27 -14.67 1.17
CA LEU A 737 -30.03 -15.06 0.48
C LEU A 737 -29.24 -13.83 0.00
N LEU A 738 -29.93 -12.79 -0.49
CA LEU A 738 -29.31 -11.53 -0.92
C LEU A 738 -28.67 -10.81 0.27
N GLU A 739 -29.40 -10.63 1.39
CA GLU A 739 -28.89 -9.96 2.58
C GLU A 739 -27.68 -10.70 3.21
N ILE A 740 -27.72 -12.03 3.20
CA ILE A 740 -26.59 -12.86 3.65
C ILE A 740 -25.39 -12.74 2.72
N LEU A 741 -25.61 -12.71 1.39
CA LEU A 741 -24.54 -12.55 0.41
C LEU A 741 -23.85 -11.19 0.56
N GLU A 742 -24.64 -10.11 0.65
CA GLU A 742 -24.13 -8.75 0.86
C GLU A 742 -23.31 -8.66 2.16
N SER A 743 -23.87 -9.15 3.27
CA SER A 743 -23.18 -9.18 4.58
C SER A 743 -21.89 -10.00 4.53
N LEU A 744 -21.91 -11.17 3.89
CA LEU A 744 -20.75 -12.04 3.73
C LEU A 744 -19.66 -11.32 2.94
N LYS A 745 -20.01 -10.69 1.81
CA LYS A 745 -19.08 -9.94 0.96
C LYS A 745 -18.42 -8.79 1.74
N ILE A 746 -19.23 -7.89 2.29
CA ILE A 746 -18.77 -6.67 2.97
C ILE A 746 -17.87 -7.01 4.16
N GLU A 747 -18.29 -7.95 5.01
CA GLU A 747 -17.64 -8.16 6.30
C GLU A 747 -16.53 -9.21 6.27
N THR A 748 -16.36 -9.96 5.18
CA THR A 748 -15.32 -11.00 5.09
C THR A 748 -14.24 -10.76 4.04
N ILE A 749 -14.57 -10.23 2.86
CA ILE A 749 -13.65 -10.20 1.71
C ILE A 749 -13.51 -8.84 1.00
N LEU A 750 -14.33 -7.83 1.36
CA LEU A 750 -14.25 -6.50 0.73
C LEU A 750 -12.90 -5.81 1.03
N LEU A 751 -12.32 -5.17 0.02
CA LEU A 751 -11.02 -4.46 0.11
C LEU A 751 -11.16 -3.11 0.82
N SER A 752 -12.22 -2.36 0.50
CA SER A 752 -12.54 -1.05 1.09
C SER A 752 -13.26 -1.19 2.43
N PRO A 753 -13.18 -0.19 3.33
CA PRO A 753 -13.98 -0.24 4.55
C PRO A 753 -15.46 -0.08 4.21
N SER A 754 -16.32 -0.75 4.97
CA SER A 754 -17.70 -0.31 5.10
C SER A 754 -17.74 1.04 5.80
N ALA A 755 -18.46 1.99 5.18
CA ALA A 755 -18.80 3.28 5.77
C ALA A 755 -20.08 3.21 6.64
N THR A 756 -20.67 2.02 6.83
CA THR A 756 -21.84 1.86 7.68
C THR A 756 -21.41 1.82 9.16
N GLY A 757 -21.95 2.74 9.96
CA GLY A 757 -21.63 2.86 11.38
C GLY A 757 -20.77 4.09 11.72
N PHE A 758 -20.25 4.13 12.95
CA PHE A 758 -19.46 5.28 13.43
C PHE A 758 -17.97 5.17 13.06
N TRP A 759 -17.44 3.96 13.00
CA TRP A 759 -16.03 3.70 12.74
C TRP A 759 -15.87 2.92 11.44
N GLU A 760 -14.74 3.13 10.75
CA GLU A 760 -14.41 2.38 9.53
C GLU A 760 -14.35 0.87 9.81
N ARG A 761 -15.25 0.17 9.09
CA ARG A 761 -15.47 -1.27 9.00
C ARG A 761 -14.58 -2.03 8.02
N TYR A 762 -13.37 -2.49 8.34
CA TYR A 762 -12.67 -3.40 7.42
C TYR A 762 -13.16 -4.84 7.52
N SER A 763 -13.22 -5.53 6.38
CA SER A 763 -13.55 -6.94 6.32
C SER A 763 -12.56 -7.79 7.12
N MET A 764 -12.96 -9.03 7.47
CA MET A 764 -12.10 -9.94 8.22
C MET A 764 -10.76 -10.20 7.51
N LEU A 765 -10.76 -10.54 6.22
CA LEU A 765 -9.52 -10.83 5.49
C LEU A 765 -8.64 -9.57 5.33
N SER A 766 -9.23 -8.42 5.00
CA SER A 766 -8.49 -7.14 4.91
C SER A 766 -7.86 -6.74 6.26
N SER A 767 -8.57 -6.99 7.37
CA SER A 767 -8.04 -6.77 8.72
C SER A 767 -6.93 -7.76 9.07
N MET A 768 -7.01 -9.00 8.59
CA MET A 768 -5.96 -10.00 8.77
C MET A 768 -4.69 -9.60 8.02
N GLY A 769 -4.79 -9.17 6.76
CA GLY A 769 -3.64 -8.71 5.97
C GLY A 769 -2.91 -7.53 6.63
N ALA A 770 -3.67 -6.55 7.16
CA ALA A 770 -3.11 -5.41 7.89
C ALA A 770 -2.38 -5.79 9.20
N ASN A 771 -2.73 -6.94 9.79
CA ASN A 771 -2.21 -7.38 11.09
C ASN A 771 -1.42 -8.70 11.02
N VAL A 772 -1.02 -9.13 9.83
CA VAL A 772 -0.40 -10.44 9.57
C VAL A 772 0.78 -10.77 10.52
N GLY A 773 1.65 -9.79 10.81
CA GLY A 773 2.79 -9.95 11.71
C GLY A 773 2.41 -10.24 13.18
N SER A 774 1.14 -10.09 13.56
CA SER A 774 0.61 -10.39 14.89
C SER A 774 -0.19 -11.69 14.97
N ILE A 775 -0.46 -12.35 13.84
CA ILE A 775 -1.32 -13.53 13.74
C ILE A 775 -0.44 -14.78 13.61
N SER A 776 -0.34 -15.58 14.68
CA SER A 776 0.58 -16.74 14.70
C SER A 776 0.20 -17.87 13.74
N ASP A 777 -1.10 -18.08 13.49
CA ASP A 777 -1.62 -19.16 12.64
C ASP A 777 -2.26 -18.61 11.34
N PHE A 778 -1.68 -17.53 10.78
CA PHE A 778 -2.23 -16.75 9.67
C PHE A 778 -2.65 -17.62 8.48
N THR A 779 -1.72 -18.36 7.87
CA THR A 779 -1.94 -19.17 6.67
C THR A 779 -3.16 -20.09 6.81
N SER A 780 -3.25 -20.79 7.95
CA SER A 780 -4.33 -21.74 8.22
C SER A 780 -5.67 -21.05 8.46
N THR A 781 -5.65 -19.91 9.17
CA THR A 781 -6.85 -19.11 9.47
C THR A 781 -7.38 -18.47 8.21
N TYR A 782 -6.52 -17.82 7.43
CA TYR A 782 -6.84 -17.14 6.18
C TYR A 782 -7.45 -18.12 5.18
N SER A 783 -6.78 -19.25 4.96
CA SER A 783 -7.26 -20.34 4.11
C SER A 783 -8.63 -20.87 4.56
N SER A 784 -8.84 -21.04 5.87
CA SER A 784 -10.10 -21.53 6.41
C SER A 784 -11.25 -20.54 6.22
N VAL A 785 -10.99 -19.24 6.34
CA VAL A 785 -11.99 -18.18 6.11
C VAL A 785 -12.33 -18.13 4.62
N LYS A 786 -11.32 -17.98 3.75
CA LYS A 786 -11.48 -17.92 2.29
C LYS A 786 -12.26 -19.12 1.74
N THR A 787 -11.89 -20.34 2.15
CA THR A 787 -12.55 -21.58 1.70
C THR A 787 -14.02 -21.64 2.12
N GLN A 788 -14.35 -21.23 3.35
CA GLN A 788 -15.73 -21.26 3.84
C GLN A 788 -16.59 -20.16 3.20
N THR A 789 -16.02 -18.98 2.98
CA THR A 789 -16.67 -17.89 2.25
C THR A 789 -16.98 -18.34 0.82
N SER A 790 -16.00 -18.85 0.08
CA SER A 790 -16.17 -19.40 -1.27
C SER A 790 -17.28 -20.46 -1.33
N ALA A 791 -17.24 -21.45 -0.41
CA ALA A 791 -18.25 -22.50 -0.37
C ALA A 791 -19.68 -21.97 -0.12
N LEU A 792 -19.84 -20.96 0.74
CA LEU A 792 -21.14 -20.35 1.00
C LEU A 792 -21.61 -19.50 -0.19
N VAL A 793 -20.72 -18.73 -0.82
CA VAL A 793 -21.03 -17.96 -2.05
C VAL A 793 -21.53 -18.90 -3.14
N SER A 794 -20.82 -20.00 -3.46
CA SER A 794 -21.27 -20.98 -4.46
C SER A 794 -22.61 -21.65 -4.10
N GLY A 795 -22.85 -21.87 -2.80
CA GLY A 795 -24.11 -22.41 -2.31
C GLY A 795 -25.28 -21.45 -2.54
N ILE A 796 -25.07 -20.16 -2.28
CA ILE A 796 -26.04 -19.09 -2.51
C ILE A 796 -26.27 -18.91 -4.02
N GLU A 797 -25.20 -18.81 -4.82
CA GLU A 797 -25.23 -18.72 -6.29
C GLU A 797 -26.13 -19.81 -6.88
N THR A 798 -25.94 -21.07 -6.48
CA THR A 798 -26.73 -22.20 -6.95
C THR A 798 -28.23 -22.02 -6.68
N LEU A 799 -28.60 -21.48 -5.52
CA LEU A 799 -30.01 -21.25 -5.14
C LEU A 799 -30.62 -20.04 -5.85
N ILE A 800 -29.84 -18.98 -6.04
CA ILE A 800 -30.24 -17.76 -6.74
C ILE A 800 -30.46 -18.03 -8.23
N LEU A 801 -29.54 -18.73 -8.90
CA LEU A 801 -29.64 -19.08 -10.32
C LEU A 801 -30.83 -20.02 -10.64
N ALA A 802 -31.48 -20.58 -9.61
CA ALA A 802 -32.73 -21.33 -9.74
C ALA A 802 -34.00 -20.47 -9.60
N GLN A 803 -33.87 -19.17 -9.34
CA GLN A 803 -34.99 -18.23 -9.18
C GLN A 803 -35.43 -17.61 -10.52
N ALA A 804 -36.37 -16.66 -10.45
CA ALA A 804 -36.76 -15.86 -11.60
C ALA A 804 -35.65 -14.87 -11.98
N ASP A 805 -35.56 -14.53 -13.28
CA ASP A 805 -34.55 -13.63 -13.83
C ASP A 805 -34.42 -12.30 -13.06
N THR A 806 -35.52 -11.77 -12.51
CA THR A 806 -35.47 -10.53 -11.70
C THR A 806 -34.61 -10.68 -10.45
N VAL A 807 -34.70 -11.81 -9.76
CA VAL A 807 -33.89 -12.10 -8.56
C VAL A 807 -32.44 -12.38 -8.94
N ILE A 808 -32.23 -13.05 -10.08
CA ILE A 808 -30.88 -13.32 -10.60
C ILE A 808 -30.17 -12.00 -10.92
N ILE A 809 -30.85 -11.07 -11.58
CA ILE A 809 -30.30 -9.75 -11.92
C ILE A 809 -29.98 -8.96 -10.64
N GLU A 810 -30.87 -8.97 -9.64
CA GLU A 810 -30.63 -8.29 -8.35
C GLU A 810 -29.39 -8.83 -7.61
N ALA A 811 -29.02 -10.10 -7.79
CA ALA A 811 -27.87 -10.72 -7.15
C ALA A 811 -26.55 -10.62 -7.94
N MET A 812 -26.62 -10.23 -9.21
CA MET A 812 -25.54 -10.48 -10.17
C MET A 812 -24.26 -9.74 -9.80
N GLU A 813 -24.39 -8.46 -9.43
CA GLU A 813 -23.29 -7.61 -8.98
C GLU A 813 -22.60 -8.21 -7.76
N ASP A 814 -23.35 -8.52 -6.69
CA ASP A 814 -22.79 -9.09 -5.46
C ASP A 814 -22.10 -10.45 -5.67
N LEU A 815 -22.67 -11.33 -6.51
CA LEU A 815 -22.06 -12.62 -6.82
C LEU A 815 -20.74 -12.44 -7.58
N ILE A 816 -20.72 -11.56 -8.58
CA ILE A 816 -19.52 -11.27 -9.39
C ILE A 816 -18.45 -10.64 -8.52
N GLU A 817 -18.79 -9.65 -7.68
CA GLU A 817 -17.85 -9.03 -6.76
C GLU A 817 -17.28 -10.07 -5.79
N ALA A 818 -18.13 -10.92 -5.19
CA ALA A 818 -17.69 -11.95 -4.26
C ALA A 818 -16.72 -12.95 -4.90
N HIS A 819 -17.05 -13.50 -6.07
CA HIS A 819 -16.15 -14.40 -6.80
C HIS A 819 -14.85 -13.70 -7.21
N THR A 820 -14.92 -12.43 -7.65
CA THR A 820 -13.75 -11.65 -8.04
C THR A 820 -12.80 -11.43 -6.86
N LEU A 821 -13.33 -11.01 -5.71
CA LEU A 821 -12.57 -10.81 -4.47
C LEU A 821 -11.95 -12.11 -3.93
N LEU A 822 -12.59 -13.26 -4.20
CA LEU A 822 -12.04 -14.58 -3.85
C LEU A 822 -10.95 -15.08 -4.82
N GLY A 823 -10.74 -14.40 -5.95
CA GLY A 823 -9.82 -14.82 -7.02
C GLY A 823 -10.42 -15.86 -7.98
N GLU A 824 -11.73 -16.01 -8.00
CA GLU A 824 -12.49 -17.00 -8.79
C GLU A 824 -12.96 -16.38 -10.12
N TYR A 825 -12.01 -15.86 -10.91
CA TYR A 825 -12.28 -15.05 -12.09
C TYR A 825 -13.04 -15.78 -13.20
N GLU A 826 -12.85 -17.09 -13.34
CA GLU A 826 -13.60 -17.91 -14.31
C GLU A 826 -15.09 -17.97 -13.95
N GLN A 827 -15.41 -18.15 -12.67
CA GLN A 827 -16.77 -18.16 -12.14
C GLN A 827 -17.42 -16.79 -12.30
N ALA A 828 -16.72 -15.72 -11.91
CA ALA A 828 -17.19 -14.35 -12.10
C ALA A 828 -17.48 -14.04 -13.57
N THR A 829 -16.58 -14.44 -14.50
CA THR A 829 -16.77 -14.26 -15.94
C THR A 829 -17.97 -15.05 -16.48
N ALA A 830 -18.22 -16.25 -15.96
CA ALA A 830 -19.39 -17.06 -16.32
C ALA A 830 -20.71 -16.39 -15.87
N LEU A 831 -20.71 -15.70 -14.73
CA LEU A 831 -21.85 -14.92 -14.25
C LEU A 831 -22.07 -13.67 -15.10
N VAL A 832 -21.01 -12.92 -15.44
CA VAL A 832 -21.12 -11.77 -16.37
C VAL A 832 -21.81 -12.19 -17.66
N THR A 833 -21.35 -13.29 -18.28
CA THR A 833 -21.86 -13.77 -19.57
C THR A 833 -23.19 -14.52 -19.50
N ASN A 834 -23.86 -14.53 -18.34
CA ASN A 834 -25.17 -15.14 -18.19
C ASN A 834 -26.22 -14.47 -19.10
N ASP A 835 -27.13 -15.27 -19.67
CA ASP A 835 -28.17 -14.83 -20.60
C ASP A 835 -29.14 -13.78 -20.01
N VAL A 836 -29.22 -13.65 -18.69
CA VAL A 836 -30.05 -12.61 -18.04
C VAL A 836 -29.47 -11.20 -18.16
N ASN A 837 -28.16 -11.07 -18.38
CA ASN A 837 -27.46 -9.78 -18.44
C ASN A 837 -27.48 -9.26 -19.87
N GLY A 838 -27.99 -8.03 -20.06
CA GLY A 838 -27.89 -7.35 -21.35
C GLY A 838 -26.46 -6.91 -21.65
N GLU A 839 -26.17 -6.55 -22.91
CA GLU A 839 -24.82 -6.09 -23.31
C GLU A 839 -24.31 -4.90 -22.48
N ALA A 840 -25.22 -3.99 -22.07
CA ALA A 840 -24.86 -2.87 -21.21
C ALA A 840 -24.53 -3.32 -19.78
N ASP A 841 -25.31 -4.24 -19.21
CA ASP A 841 -25.06 -4.77 -17.87
C ASP A 841 -23.73 -5.55 -17.84
N GLN A 842 -23.44 -6.33 -18.89
CA GLN A 842 -22.16 -7.06 -19.01
C GLN A 842 -20.96 -6.12 -19.02
N LEU A 843 -21.07 -4.98 -19.71
CA LEU A 843 -20.02 -3.98 -19.77
C LEU A 843 -19.73 -3.39 -18.38
N ASP A 844 -20.77 -3.01 -17.65
CA ASP A 844 -20.64 -2.47 -16.30
C ASP A 844 -20.04 -3.52 -15.35
N LEU A 845 -20.50 -4.78 -15.44
CA LEU A 845 -19.98 -5.87 -14.60
C LEU A 845 -18.51 -6.23 -14.91
N TYR A 846 -18.08 -6.23 -16.17
CA TYR A 846 -16.67 -6.38 -16.52
C TYR A 846 -15.81 -5.22 -16.00
N THR A 847 -16.36 -4.01 -15.98
CA THR A 847 -15.70 -2.82 -15.43
C THR A 847 -15.47 -3.01 -13.92
N THR A 848 -16.52 -3.37 -13.17
CA THR A 848 -16.41 -3.69 -11.73
C THR A 848 -15.38 -4.78 -11.46
N MET A 849 -15.37 -5.86 -12.25
CA MET A 849 -14.38 -6.93 -12.11
C MET A 849 -12.95 -6.41 -12.29
N ALA A 850 -12.69 -5.66 -13.37
CA ALA A 850 -11.35 -5.16 -13.67
C ALA A 850 -10.85 -4.20 -12.57
N GLU A 851 -11.72 -3.35 -12.04
CA GLU A 851 -11.40 -2.42 -10.93
C GLU A 851 -11.05 -3.16 -9.64
N LEU A 852 -11.84 -4.16 -9.25
CA LEU A 852 -11.58 -4.97 -8.05
C LEU A 852 -10.26 -5.73 -8.15
N ILE A 853 -9.98 -6.33 -9.32
CA ILE A 853 -8.72 -7.04 -9.57
C ILE A 853 -7.54 -6.07 -9.51
N ALA A 854 -7.67 -4.88 -10.12
CA ALA A 854 -6.60 -3.89 -10.14
C ALA A 854 -6.33 -3.28 -8.76
N SER A 855 -7.36 -3.19 -7.91
CA SER A 855 -7.28 -2.63 -6.55
C SER A 855 -6.74 -3.59 -5.48
N LYS A 856 -6.38 -4.83 -5.85
CA LYS A 856 -5.90 -5.84 -4.91
C LYS A 856 -4.66 -5.36 -4.13
N ASP A 857 -4.71 -5.52 -2.82
CA ASP A 857 -3.60 -5.26 -1.89
C ASP A 857 -3.67 -6.25 -0.72
N ASP A 858 -2.78 -7.24 -0.72
CA ASP A 858 -2.76 -8.31 0.28
C ASP A 858 -2.28 -7.83 1.66
N PHE A 859 -1.55 -6.71 1.70
CA PHE A 859 -1.00 -6.12 2.93
C PHE A 859 -1.52 -4.69 3.10
N ARG A 860 -2.84 -4.55 3.14
CA ARG A 860 -3.51 -3.26 3.33
C ARG A 860 -2.93 -2.46 4.52
N ASP A 861 -2.88 -1.13 4.36
CA ASP A 861 -2.26 -0.17 5.30
C ASP A 861 -0.76 -0.39 5.55
N ASN A 862 -0.16 -1.37 4.88
CA ASN A 862 1.26 -1.60 4.90
C ASN A 862 1.94 -0.79 3.78
N ARG A 863 2.98 -0.06 4.17
CA ARG A 863 3.78 0.76 3.25
C ARG A 863 4.93 -0.03 2.61
N VAL A 864 5.12 -1.29 3.00
CA VAL A 864 6.30 -2.08 2.63
C VAL A 864 6.05 -3.18 1.62
N ALA A 865 4.83 -3.69 1.51
CA ALA A 865 4.47 -4.78 0.61
C ALA A 865 3.00 -4.68 0.18
N SER A 866 2.61 -5.42 -0.87
CA SER A 866 1.23 -5.46 -1.35
C SER A 866 0.82 -6.78 -2.01
N VAL A 867 1.74 -7.75 -2.16
CA VAL A 867 1.52 -8.98 -2.93
C VAL A 867 1.88 -10.20 -2.09
N ASP A 868 0.89 -11.07 -1.94
CA ASP A 868 0.98 -12.41 -1.34
C ASP A 868 0.27 -13.39 -2.28
N THR A 869 1.05 -14.18 -3.01
CA THR A 869 0.52 -15.02 -4.10
C THR A 869 -0.14 -16.28 -3.57
N ASP A 870 0.44 -16.92 -2.55
CA ASP A 870 -0.06 -18.17 -1.98
C ASP A 870 -0.95 -17.95 -0.74
N ASN A 871 -1.02 -16.72 -0.23
CA ASN A 871 -1.78 -16.28 0.94
C ASN A 871 -1.26 -16.87 2.26
N ASP A 872 0.05 -17.08 2.38
CA ASP A 872 0.68 -17.58 3.60
C ASP A 872 1.03 -16.48 4.61
N GLY A 873 0.90 -15.21 4.22
CA GLY A 873 1.18 -14.03 5.03
C GLY A 873 2.59 -13.49 4.86
N LEU A 874 3.38 -14.05 3.95
CA LEU A 874 4.72 -13.59 3.60
C LEU A 874 4.65 -12.82 2.28
N PRO A 875 5.13 -11.57 2.22
CA PRO A 875 5.16 -10.84 0.96
C PRO A 875 6.15 -11.45 -0.02
N ASN A 876 5.72 -11.66 -1.27
CA ASN A 876 6.61 -12.09 -2.36
C ASN A 876 7.83 -11.16 -2.52
N PHE A 877 7.64 -9.85 -2.28
CA PHE A 877 8.68 -8.83 -2.35
C PHE A 877 8.27 -7.56 -1.60
N PHE A 878 9.27 -6.74 -1.24
CA PHE A 878 9.04 -5.39 -0.72
C PHE A 878 8.99 -4.33 -1.83
N LEU A 879 8.22 -3.26 -1.61
CA LEU A 879 8.05 -2.15 -2.56
C LEU A 879 9.36 -1.37 -2.77
N ALA A 880 9.51 -0.74 -3.95
CA ALA A 880 10.77 -0.20 -4.43
C ALA A 880 11.46 0.85 -3.53
N ASN A 881 10.67 1.65 -2.81
CA ASN A 881 11.16 2.80 -2.03
C ASN A 881 11.21 2.55 -0.52
N VAL A 882 11.15 1.28 -0.13
CA VAL A 882 11.07 0.87 1.27
C VAL A 882 12.46 0.78 1.87
N THR A 883 12.64 1.29 3.09
CA THR A 883 13.90 1.18 3.84
C THR A 883 13.93 -0.07 4.72
N ASP A 884 15.13 -0.56 5.05
CA ASP A 884 15.30 -1.65 6.03
C ASP A 884 14.64 -1.36 7.39
N GLU A 885 14.59 -0.08 7.78
CA GLU A 885 13.91 0.36 9.00
C GLU A 885 12.39 0.21 8.89
N ASP A 886 11.81 0.54 7.74
CA ASP A 886 10.38 0.34 7.48
C ASP A 886 10.02 -1.15 7.47
N ILE A 887 10.84 -1.99 6.84
CA ILE A 887 10.65 -3.46 6.85
C ILE A 887 10.69 -3.97 8.29
N ALA A 888 11.72 -3.60 9.05
CA ALA A 888 11.86 -4.02 10.44
C ALA A 888 10.70 -3.53 11.32
N ALA A 889 10.20 -2.31 11.11
CA ALA A 889 9.07 -1.74 11.83
C ALA A 889 7.74 -2.42 11.49
N SER A 890 7.59 -2.92 10.26
CA SER A 890 6.39 -3.66 9.84
C SER A 890 6.31 -5.07 10.44
N GLY A 891 7.45 -5.66 10.78
CA GLY A 891 7.52 -7.04 11.26
C GLY A 891 7.33 -8.11 10.18
N LEU A 892 7.24 -7.72 8.90
CA LEU A 892 7.16 -8.64 7.76
C LEU A 892 8.54 -9.20 7.38
N THR A 893 8.53 -10.41 6.83
CA THR A 893 9.68 -11.08 6.23
C THR A 893 9.31 -11.51 4.82
N ALA A 894 10.18 -11.24 3.85
CA ALA A 894 9.95 -11.68 2.48
C ALA A 894 9.81 -13.20 2.40
N ASP A 895 8.96 -13.64 1.49
CA ASP A 895 8.82 -15.02 1.12
C ASP A 895 10.06 -15.50 0.33
N GLU A 896 10.44 -16.75 0.55
CA GLU A 896 11.55 -17.43 -0.12
C GLU A 896 11.09 -18.68 -0.88
N ASP A 897 9.79 -19.00 -0.88
CA ASP A 897 9.14 -20.11 -1.60
C ASP A 897 7.71 -19.66 -1.98
N ALA A 898 7.63 -18.71 -2.92
CA ALA A 898 6.44 -17.91 -3.20
C ALA A 898 5.25 -18.67 -3.83
N ASP A 899 5.43 -19.94 -4.20
CA ASP A 899 4.35 -20.84 -4.60
C ASP A 899 4.21 -22.09 -3.70
N ASN A 900 5.05 -22.19 -2.67
CA ASN A 900 5.03 -23.23 -1.64
C ASN A 900 5.22 -24.64 -2.21
N ASP A 901 6.01 -24.78 -3.27
CA ASP A 901 6.32 -26.06 -3.90
C ASP A 901 7.49 -26.80 -3.22
N GLY A 902 8.18 -26.13 -2.31
CA GLY A 902 9.30 -26.64 -1.52
C GLY A 902 10.68 -26.40 -2.16
N ILE A 903 10.75 -25.66 -3.27
CA ILE A 903 11.98 -25.19 -3.92
C ILE A 903 12.13 -23.71 -3.61
N ALA A 904 13.31 -23.32 -3.13
CA ALA A 904 13.55 -21.91 -2.85
C ALA A 904 13.48 -21.09 -4.14
N ASP A 905 12.82 -19.94 -4.08
CA ASP A 905 12.67 -18.92 -5.12
C ASP A 905 13.94 -18.69 -5.96
N SER A 906 15.10 -18.64 -5.30
CA SER A 906 16.40 -18.40 -5.94
C SER A 906 16.93 -19.57 -6.78
N GLU A 907 16.37 -20.75 -6.59
CA GLU A 907 16.71 -22.01 -7.27
C GLU A 907 15.56 -22.50 -8.17
N ASP A 908 14.39 -21.86 -8.11
CA ASP A 908 13.21 -22.24 -8.87
C ASP A 908 13.15 -21.58 -10.25
N SER A 909 12.82 -22.38 -11.25
CA SER A 909 12.50 -21.94 -12.61
C SER A 909 11.09 -21.37 -12.76
N THR A 910 10.20 -21.63 -11.79
CA THR A 910 8.80 -21.18 -11.77
C THR A 910 8.41 -20.59 -10.40
N PRO A 911 9.14 -19.59 -9.86
CA PRO A 911 9.09 -19.19 -8.44
C PRO A 911 7.75 -18.60 -7.94
N ILE A 912 6.73 -18.52 -8.78
CA ILE A 912 5.36 -18.13 -8.42
C ILE A 912 4.32 -19.09 -9.04
N GLY A 913 4.77 -20.30 -9.37
CA GLY A 913 4.02 -21.35 -10.04
C GLY A 913 3.81 -21.13 -11.54
N ASN A 914 3.21 -22.14 -12.19
CA ASN A 914 2.76 -22.09 -13.58
C ASN A 914 1.34 -21.53 -13.74
#